data_AF-A0A0D9VXV1-F1
#
_entry.id   AF-A0A0D9VXV1-F1
#
_cell.length_a   1.000
_cell.length_b   1.000
_cell.length_c   1.000
_cell.angle_alpha   90.00
_cell.angle_beta   90.00
_cell.angle_gamma   90.00
#
_symmetry.space_group_name_H-M   'P 1'
#
loop_
_entity.id
_entity.type
_entity.pdbx_description
1 polymer ?
#
loop_
_entity_poly.entity_id
_entity_poly.type
_entity_poly.pdbx_seq_one_letter_code
_entity_poly.pdbx_strand_id
1 'polypeptide(L)'
;MLGGIIDSLTGSSKQRLKGTVVLMRKNVLDLNDFGATIIDGLGEFIGKGVTCQLISSTAVDPNNGNRGKVGAEANLEQWLTSSLPSITTGESKFGVTFDWEVEKLGVPGAVIVKNHHSNEFFLKTITLDEVPGRAGPVVFVANSWVYPVDKYRYNRVFFSNDTYLPSQMPAALKPYRDDELRNLRGDDQQGPYEEHDRVYRYDVYNDLGEPDSGNPRPILGGSSDTPYPRRGRTGRKPTNTDANSESRLSLVQQIYVPRDERFGHLKMADFLGYSIKAITEGIVPAIRTYVDTTPGEFDSFQDIINLYEGGLKLPDVPALEELRKRFPLQLIKDLLPAAGDYILKLPIPQIIKESKDAWRTDEEFSREVLAGVNPMMITRLTEFPPKSTLDPSKFGDHTSTITAAHIENKLEGLTVQQALDSNRLYILDHHDRFMPFLIDINNLEGNFIYATRTLFFLQGDSTLTPLAIELSEPLLQGGVTAAKSTVYTPASTGVEAWVWQLAKAYVGVNDSGWHQLISHWLNTHAVMEPFVIATNRQLSVTHPVHKLLSPHYRDTMNINALARQTLINAGGIFEMTVFPGKYALWMSSMVYKNWNFTEQALPAELLKRGVAVEDATSPYKVRLLIKDYPYAADGLEIWHAIEQWVSEYLAIYYPDDGVLRGDTELQAWWKEVREVGHGDLKDAAWWPKMGTVSELRDACATIIWTASALHAAVNFGQYPYAGYLPNRPTVSRRRMPVPGTEAYDELRRDPERAFIHTITSQVQTIIGISLIEVLSKHSSDEVYLGQRDTPEWTSDAKALEAFRRFRDRLVEIEGRVVGMNGDAELKNRVGPADFPYMLLYPNTSDITGAAAGITAKGIPNSISI
;
A
#
# COMPACT_ATOMS: atom_id res chain seq x y z
N MET A 1 -23.07 49.78 11.08
CA MET A 1 -23.25 51.10 10.44
C MET A 1 -22.43 52.24 11.06
N LEU A 2 -21.96 52.16 12.32
CA LEU A 2 -21.18 53.26 12.94
C LEU A 2 -19.68 53.28 12.60
N GLY A 3 -19.08 52.17 12.14
CA GLY A 3 -17.65 52.12 11.78
C GLY A 3 -17.28 52.86 10.48
N GLY A 4 -18.19 52.88 9.49
CA GLY A 4 -17.90 53.46 8.17
C GLY A 4 -17.86 55.00 8.13
N ILE A 5 -18.35 55.69 9.16
CA ILE A 5 -18.38 57.16 9.20
C ILE A 5 -17.02 57.72 9.66
N ILE A 6 -16.33 57.03 10.57
CA ILE A 6 -15.00 57.44 11.08
C ILE A 6 -13.90 57.23 10.02
N ASP A 7 -14.00 56.16 9.23
CA ASP A 7 -13.05 55.88 8.13
C ASP A 7 -13.14 56.93 7.01
N SER A 8 -14.31 57.54 6.79
CA SER A 8 -14.50 58.64 5.81
C SER A 8 -13.95 59.99 6.29
N LEU A 9 -13.88 60.22 7.61
CA LEU A 9 -13.46 61.50 8.21
C LEU A 9 -11.95 61.60 8.45
N THR A 10 -11.23 60.47 8.45
CA THR A 10 -9.78 60.42 8.74
C THR A 10 -8.89 60.25 7.51
N GLY A 11 -9.46 60.04 6.32
CA GLY A 11 -8.70 59.87 5.07
C GLY A 11 -7.82 58.61 5.02
N SER A 12 -7.91 57.72 6.03
CA SER A 12 -7.18 56.45 6.04
C SER A 12 -8.08 55.35 5.46
N SER A 13 -8.14 55.23 4.15
CA SER A 13 -8.68 54.01 3.54
C SER A 13 -7.66 52.89 3.76
N LYS A 14 -7.69 52.24 4.93
CA LYS A 14 -6.90 51.03 5.16
C LYS A 14 -7.30 50.00 4.10
N GLN A 15 -6.43 49.73 3.12
CA GLN A 15 -6.68 48.63 2.19
C GLN A 15 -6.70 47.33 3.00
N ARG A 16 -7.76 46.55 2.82
CA ARG A 16 -7.98 45.30 3.52
C ARG A 16 -8.10 44.17 2.52
N LEU A 17 -7.41 43.06 2.78
CA LEU A 17 -7.61 41.83 2.03
C LEU A 17 -8.61 40.95 2.77
N LYS A 18 -9.62 40.48 2.05
CA LYS A 18 -10.59 39.51 2.57
C LYS A 18 -10.12 38.11 2.20
N GLY A 19 -10.37 37.17 3.10
CA GLY A 19 -10.14 35.77 2.85
C GLY A 19 -11.18 34.86 3.47
N THR A 20 -11.17 33.62 2.99
CA THR A 20 -12.00 32.52 3.45
C THR A 20 -11.11 31.39 3.94
N VAL A 21 -11.36 30.90 5.15
CA VAL A 21 -10.68 29.75 5.75
C VAL A 21 -11.62 28.56 5.76
N VAL A 22 -11.18 27.44 5.22
CA VAL A 22 -11.89 26.15 5.26
C VAL A 22 -11.15 25.22 6.21
N LEU A 23 -11.84 24.75 7.24
CA LEU A 23 -11.30 23.80 8.22
C LEU A 23 -12.35 22.81 8.68
N MET A 24 -11.91 21.71 9.26
CA MET A 24 -12.75 20.72 9.93
C MET A 24 -12.43 20.73 11.42
N ARG A 25 -13.46 20.97 12.24
CA ARG A 25 -13.32 20.92 13.70
C ARG A 25 -13.13 19.46 14.14
N LYS A 26 -12.37 19.25 15.21
CA LYS A 26 -12.14 17.91 15.79
C LYS A 26 -13.44 17.13 15.93
N ASN A 27 -14.50 17.70 16.53
CA ASN A 27 -15.76 17.02 16.83
C ASN A 27 -16.59 16.60 15.59
N VAL A 28 -16.23 17.09 14.40
CA VAL A 28 -16.85 16.67 13.13
C VAL A 28 -16.10 15.49 12.52
N LEU A 29 -14.82 15.37 12.84
CA LEU A 29 -13.99 14.22 12.50
C LEU A 29 -14.12 13.14 13.60
N ASP A 30 -14.33 13.53 14.85
CA ASP A 30 -14.45 12.67 16.02
C ASP A 30 -15.94 12.51 16.36
N LEU A 31 -16.58 11.43 15.87
CA LEU A 31 -17.98 11.06 16.21
C LEU A 31 -18.19 10.78 17.72
N ASN A 32 -17.12 10.92 18.50
CA ASN A 32 -16.96 10.54 19.89
C ASN A 32 -17.41 11.61 20.89
N ASP A 33 -17.82 12.81 20.44
CA ASP A 33 -17.97 13.96 21.35
C ASP A 33 -19.28 14.75 21.28
N PHE A 34 -20.41 14.03 21.18
CA PHE A 34 -21.73 14.66 21.42
C PHE A 34 -21.83 15.28 22.83
N GLY A 35 -21.05 14.77 23.80
CA GLY A 35 -20.95 15.29 25.16
C GLY A 35 -20.12 16.58 25.29
N ALA A 36 -18.94 16.68 24.66
CA ALA A 36 -18.20 17.95 24.64
C ALA A 36 -18.82 19.00 23.73
N THR A 37 -19.75 18.64 22.83
CA THR A 37 -20.56 19.67 22.15
C THR A 37 -21.29 20.59 23.16
N ILE A 38 -21.57 20.10 24.37
CA ILE A 38 -22.19 20.88 25.46
C ILE A 38 -21.15 21.57 26.37
N ILE A 39 -19.93 21.02 26.50
CA ILE A 39 -18.86 21.56 27.36
C ILE A 39 -17.94 22.55 26.59
N ASP A 40 -17.63 22.29 25.32
CA ASP A 40 -16.96 23.23 24.41
C ASP A 40 -17.78 24.53 24.28
N GLY A 41 -19.11 24.43 24.26
CA GLY A 41 -20.01 25.60 24.30
C GLY A 41 -19.91 26.44 25.58
N LEU A 42 -19.36 25.90 26.68
CA LEU A 42 -19.10 26.62 27.94
C LEU A 42 -17.66 27.14 28.04
N GLY A 43 -16.69 26.50 27.36
CA GLY A 43 -15.29 26.95 27.25
C GLY A 43 -15.05 28.01 26.16
N GLU A 44 -15.87 28.01 25.10
CA GLU A 44 -15.87 29.01 24.02
C GLU A 44 -16.11 30.45 24.54
N PHE A 45 -16.68 30.62 25.73
CA PHE A 45 -16.95 31.92 26.35
C PHE A 45 -15.72 32.64 26.93
N ILE A 46 -14.54 32.01 27.03
CA ILE A 46 -13.41 32.54 27.83
C ILE A 46 -12.06 32.74 27.07
N GLY A 47 -11.83 32.20 25.85
CA GLY A 47 -10.45 32.21 25.30
C GLY A 47 -10.30 32.35 23.78
N LYS A 48 -9.59 33.41 23.36
CA LYS A 48 -8.84 33.66 22.10
C LYS A 48 -9.02 32.64 20.95
N GLY A 49 -9.55 33.10 19.82
CA GLY A 49 -9.79 32.29 18.61
C GLY A 49 -8.54 32.00 17.76
N VAL A 50 -8.74 31.50 16.55
CA VAL A 50 -7.67 31.22 15.57
C VAL A 50 -7.21 32.52 14.92
N THR A 51 -5.89 32.73 14.82
CA THR A 51 -5.30 33.90 14.15
C THR A 51 -4.48 33.51 12.94
N CYS A 52 -4.48 34.39 11.94
CA CYS A 52 -3.70 34.28 10.71
C CYS A 52 -2.81 35.53 10.54
N GLN A 53 -1.58 35.34 10.06
CA GLN A 53 -0.69 36.45 9.66
C GLN A 53 -0.15 36.19 8.26
N LEU A 54 -0.40 37.11 7.33
CA LEU A 54 0.17 37.02 5.98
C LEU A 54 1.68 37.29 6.00
N ILE A 55 2.41 36.57 5.17
CA ILE A 55 3.84 36.75 4.90
C ILE A 55 3.98 37.19 3.44
N SER A 56 4.70 38.29 3.25
CA SER A 56 4.99 38.82 1.93
C SER A 56 6.00 37.97 1.15
N SER A 57 5.72 37.73 -0.13
CA SER A 57 6.67 37.13 -1.08
C SER A 57 7.56 38.16 -1.77
N THR A 58 7.20 39.45 -1.75
CA THR A 58 7.90 40.51 -2.50
C THR A 58 8.53 41.59 -1.63
N ALA A 59 8.01 41.84 -0.42
CA ALA A 59 8.59 42.81 0.51
C ALA A 59 9.33 42.09 1.65
N VAL A 60 10.55 42.53 1.91
CA VAL A 60 11.42 41.97 2.96
C VAL A 60 11.49 42.87 4.19
N ASP A 61 11.79 42.28 5.33
CA ASP A 61 12.15 42.96 6.58
C ASP A 61 13.68 42.93 6.77
N PRO A 62 14.38 44.06 6.56
CA PRO A 62 15.84 44.14 6.72
C PRO A 62 16.31 43.84 8.15
N ASN A 63 15.47 44.06 9.15
CA ASN A 63 15.81 43.84 10.55
C ASN A 63 15.62 42.38 10.98
N ASN A 64 14.99 41.57 10.13
CA ASN A 64 14.71 40.16 10.39
C ASN A 64 15.34 39.26 9.31
N GLY A 65 16.61 39.51 8.98
CA GLY A 65 17.37 38.68 8.04
C GLY A 65 16.82 38.69 6.61
N ASN A 66 16.19 39.79 6.19
CA ASN A 66 15.51 39.93 4.89
C ASN A 66 14.40 38.89 4.64
N ARG A 67 13.80 38.34 5.70
CA ARG A 67 12.60 37.51 5.63
C ARG A 67 11.43 38.34 5.09
N GLY A 68 10.47 37.68 4.44
CA GLY A 68 9.21 38.31 4.05
C GLY A 68 8.53 39.03 5.21
N LYS A 69 8.06 40.27 4.99
CA LYS A 69 7.37 41.04 6.02
C LYS A 69 6.15 40.27 6.51
N VAL A 70 5.99 40.20 7.84
CA VAL A 70 4.85 39.56 8.50
C VAL A 70 3.82 40.63 8.87
N GLY A 71 2.56 40.38 8.52
CA GLY A 71 1.45 41.27 8.81
C GLY A 71 0.98 41.21 10.26
N ALA A 72 0.04 42.10 10.59
CA ALA A 72 -0.69 42.03 11.84
C ALA A 72 -1.53 40.74 11.93
N GLU A 73 -1.79 40.26 13.15
CA GLU A 73 -2.70 39.14 13.38
C GLU A 73 -4.14 39.52 13.01
N ALA A 74 -4.74 38.69 12.16
CA ALA A 74 -6.16 38.73 11.82
C ALA A 74 -6.87 37.54 12.48
N ASN A 75 -7.97 37.80 13.18
CA ASN A 75 -8.78 36.75 13.80
C ASN A 75 -9.77 36.17 12.79
N LEU A 76 -10.08 34.88 12.90
CA LEU A 76 -11.23 34.32 12.20
C LEU A 76 -12.52 35.00 12.66
N GLU A 77 -13.31 35.48 11.72
CA GLU A 77 -14.59 36.11 11.95
C GLU A 77 -15.62 35.08 12.40
N GLN A 78 -16.47 35.44 13.36
CA GLN A 78 -17.61 34.63 13.80
C GLN A 78 -17.27 33.22 14.33
N TRP A 79 -16.02 32.95 14.75
CA TRP A 79 -15.59 31.68 15.33
C TRP A 79 -16.54 31.12 16.41
N LEU A 80 -17.08 32.02 17.25
CA LEU A 80 -17.98 31.72 18.38
C LEU A 80 -19.47 31.69 18.02
N THR A 81 -19.87 32.17 16.83
CA THR A 81 -21.28 32.39 16.47
C THR A 81 -21.74 31.59 15.25
N SER A 82 -20.83 30.94 14.53
CA SER A 82 -21.14 30.12 13.37
C SER A 82 -21.59 28.71 13.80
N SER A 83 -22.86 28.58 14.18
CA SER A 83 -23.55 27.30 14.30
C SER A 83 -24.21 26.96 12.96
N LEU A 84 -23.58 26.07 12.19
CA LEU A 84 -24.17 25.03 11.33
C LEU A 84 -23.11 24.59 10.30
N PRO A 85 -22.50 23.41 10.49
CA PRO A 85 -21.71 22.76 9.43
C PRO A 85 -22.57 22.62 8.16
N SER A 86 -21.94 22.72 6.99
CA SER A 86 -22.56 22.18 5.78
C SER A 86 -22.79 20.68 6.01
N ILE A 87 -24.07 20.27 6.06
CA ILE A 87 -24.52 18.91 6.44
C ILE A 87 -23.98 17.81 5.50
N THR A 88 -23.28 18.16 4.42
CA THR A 88 -22.79 17.22 3.41
C THR A 88 -21.30 16.88 3.46
N THR A 89 -20.43 17.65 4.13
CA THR A 89 -18.96 17.40 4.11
C THR A 89 -18.23 17.59 5.45
N GLY A 90 -18.90 18.09 6.49
CA GLY A 90 -18.25 18.34 7.78
C GLY A 90 -17.23 19.50 7.81
N GLU A 91 -17.11 20.23 6.70
CA GLU A 91 -16.26 21.41 6.59
C GLU A 91 -16.98 22.67 7.13
N SER A 92 -16.21 23.53 7.77
CA SER A 92 -16.64 24.85 8.26
C SER A 92 -15.88 25.95 7.51
N LYS A 93 -16.59 27.00 7.11
CA LYS A 93 -16.05 28.16 6.40
C LYS A 93 -16.08 29.38 7.30
N PHE A 94 -14.95 30.07 7.41
CA PHE A 94 -14.80 31.29 8.21
C PHE A 94 -14.28 32.43 7.36
N GLY A 95 -14.80 33.64 7.57
CA GLY A 95 -14.20 34.86 7.02
C GLY A 95 -12.96 35.25 7.81
N VAL A 96 -12.03 35.95 7.16
CA VAL A 96 -10.91 36.62 7.81
C VAL A 96 -10.58 37.89 7.03
N THR A 97 -10.35 38.99 7.74
CA THR A 97 -9.99 40.27 7.13
C THR A 97 -8.62 40.73 7.61
N PHE A 98 -7.70 40.91 6.67
CA PHE A 98 -6.34 41.35 6.94
C PHE A 98 -6.19 42.85 6.68
N ASP A 99 -5.69 43.60 7.66
CA ASP A 99 -5.17 44.96 7.45
C ASP A 99 -3.86 44.84 6.66
N TRP A 100 -3.94 44.83 5.32
CA TRP A 100 -2.82 44.55 4.42
C TRP A 100 -2.82 45.47 3.20
N GLU A 101 -1.91 46.45 3.20
CA GLU A 101 -1.68 47.35 2.07
C GLU A 101 -0.64 46.75 1.12
N VAL A 102 -1.09 46.12 0.02
CA VAL A 102 -0.21 45.41 -0.92
C VAL A 102 0.90 46.30 -1.49
N GLU A 103 0.63 47.59 -1.70
CA GLU A 103 1.64 48.54 -2.19
C GLU A 103 2.82 48.72 -1.21
N LYS A 104 2.59 48.59 0.11
CA LYS A 104 3.62 48.77 1.15
C LYS A 104 4.20 47.47 1.68
N LEU A 105 3.35 46.45 1.80
CA LEU A 105 3.67 45.15 2.38
C LEU A 105 3.95 44.09 1.33
N GLY A 106 3.75 44.38 0.05
CA GLY A 106 3.96 43.43 -1.04
C GLY A 106 2.84 42.39 -1.17
N VAL A 107 3.06 41.41 -2.03
CA VAL A 107 2.10 40.36 -2.35
C VAL A 107 2.20 39.24 -1.31
N PRO A 108 1.09 38.76 -0.71
CA PRO A 108 1.13 37.59 0.18
C PRO A 108 1.55 36.32 -0.56
N GLY A 109 2.48 35.54 0.02
CA GLY A 109 2.90 34.25 -0.54
C GLY A 109 3.03 33.11 0.47
N ALA A 110 2.94 33.40 1.77
CA ALA A 110 2.72 32.41 2.82
C ALA A 110 1.82 32.99 3.92
N VAL A 111 1.34 32.13 4.82
CA VAL A 111 0.50 32.50 5.96
C VAL A 111 0.92 31.72 7.21
N ILE A 112 1.06 32.42 8.33
CA ILE A 112 1.19 31.81 9.65
C ILE A 112 -0.21 31.60 10.22
N VAL A 113 -0.47 30.42 10.76
CA VAL A 113 -1.71 30.12 11.48
C VAL A 113 -1.38 29.74 12.91
N LYS A 114 -2.05 30.38 13.88
CA LYS A 114 -1.94 30.05 15.30
C LYS A 114 -3.30 29.65 15.85
N ASN A 115 -3.32 28.50 16.50
CA ASN A 115 -4.47 28.03 17.22
C ASN A 115 -4.33 28.41 18.70
N HIS A 116 -5.14 29.36 19.17
CA HIS A 116 -5.21 29.69 20.60
C HIS A 116 -6.34 28.96 21.33
N HIS A 117 -7.10 28.12 20.62
CA HIS A 117 -8.10 27.23 21.17
C HIS A 117 -7.45 25.99 21.80
N SER A 118 -8.15 25.33 22.73
CA SER A 118 -7.66 24.13 23.43
C SER A 118 -7.65 22.87 22.56
N ASN A 119 -8.56 22.79 21.60
CA ASN A 119 -8.69 21.65 20.67
C ASN A 119 -8.00 21.97 19.34
N GLU A 120 -7.39 20.96 18.74
CA GLU A 120 -6.86 20.99 17.38
C GLU A 120 -7.97 21.03 16.32
N PHE A 121 -7.61 21.44 15.10
CA PHE A 121 -8.49 21.37 13.93
C PHE A 121 -7.69 20.98 12.69
N PHE A 122 -8.36 20.44 11.67
CA PHE A 122 -7.74 20.16 10.38
C PHE A 122 -7.96 21.33 9.43
N LEU A 123 -6.90 22.05 9.10
CA LEU A 123 -6.94 23.17 8.15
C LEU A 123 -6.86 22.62 6.73
N LYS A 124 -7.87 22.92 5.89
CA LYS A 124 -7.85 22.55 4.47
C LYS A 124 -7.23 23.66 3.62
N THR A 125 -7.87 24.81 3.57
CA THR A 125 -7.43 25.92 2.72
C THR A 125 -7.64 27.28 3.37
N ILE A 126 -6.81 28.24 2.95
CA ILE A 126 -7.06 29.67 3.15
C ILE A 126 -7.04 30.31 1.75
N THR A 127 -8.06 31.08 1.41
CA THR A 127 -8.17 31.74 0.10
C THR A 127 -8.26 33.24 0.31
N LEU A 128 -7.45 34.02 -0.39
CA LEU A 128 -7.55 35.48 -0.45
C LEU A 128 -8.17 35.87 -1.79
N ASP A 129 -9.27 36.61 -1.71
CA ASP A 129 -9.97 37.12 -2.87
C ASP A 129 -9.35 38.46 -3.31
N GLU A 130 -9.32 38.70 -4.63
CA GLU A 130 -9.01 40.01 -5.22
C GLU A 130 -7.69 40.66 -4.73
N VAL A 131 -6.58 39.91 -4.73
CA VAL A 131 -5.26 40.48 -4.36
C VAL A 131 -4.74 41.41 -5.47
N PRO A 132 -4.53 42.72 -5.20
CA PRO A 132 -4.01 43.66 -6.18
C PRO A 132 -2.71 43.18 -6.84
N GLY A 133 -2.64 43.28 -8.18
CA GLY A 133 -1.47 42.87 -8.96
C GLY A 133 -1.38 41.37 -9.26
N ARG A 134 -2.37 40.56 -8.88
CA ARG A 134 -2.46 39.14 -9.24
C ARG A 134 -3.72 38.86 -10.04
N ALA A 135 -3.62 37.97 -11.04
CA ALA A 135 -4.78 37.45 -11.74
C ALA A 135 -5.37 36.28 -10.94
N GLY A 136 -6.55 36.47 -10.35
CA GLY A 136 -7.25 35.44 -9.57
C GLY A 136 -6.87 35.38 -8.08
N PRO A 137 -7.48 34.45 -7.33
CA PRO A 137 -7.28 34.34 -5.88
C PRO A 137 -5.87 33.82 -5.51
N VAL A 138 -5.46 34.08 -4.27
CA VAL A 138 -4.30 33.42 -3.64
C VAL A 138 -4.80 32.31 -2.74
N VAL A 139 -4.48 31.06 -3.06
CA VAL A 139 -4.90 29.90 -2.26
C VAL A 139 -3.69 29.33 -1.53
N PHE A 140 -3.84 29.12 -0.23
CA PHE A 140 -2.90 28.38 0.62
C PHE A 140 -3.52 27.02 0.89
N VAL A 141 -2.97 25.97 0.28
CA VAL A 141 -3.39 24.59 0.51
C VAL A 141 -2.61 24.05 1.70
N ALA A 142 -3.32 23.68 2.77
CA ALA A 142 -2.74 23.25 4.02
C ALA A 142 -2.86 21.74 4.22
N ASN A 143 -4.08 21.20 4.17
CA ASN A 143 -4.45 19.82 4.50
C ASN A 143 -3.65 19.25 5.68
N SER A 144 -3.69 19.97 6.82
CA SER A 144 -2.87 19.63 7.98
C SER A 144 -3.55 19.93 9.29
N TRP A 145 -3.25 19.11 10.30
CA TRP A 145 -3.71 19.33 11.66
C TRP A 145 -2.97 20.49 12.33
N VAL A 146 -3.71 21.44 12.91
CA VAL A 146 -3.17 22.58 13.65
C VAL A 146 -3.53 22.46 15.13
N TYR A 147 -2.54 22.08 15.92
CA TYR A 147 -2.64 21.96 17.38
C TYR A 147 -2.54 23.32 18.08
N PRO A 148 -2.95 23.40 19.35
CA PRO A 148 -2.75 24.59 20.18
C PRO A 148 -1.31 25.11 20.13
N VAL A 149 -1.16 26.43 20.08
CA VAL A 149 0.13 27.10 19.80
C VAL A 149 1.22 26.75 20.82
N ASP A 150 0.87 26.44 22.06
CA ASP A 150 1.79 26.01 23.13
C ASP A 150 2.41 24.62 22.89
N LYS A 151 1.85 23.84 21.95
CA LYS A 151 2.43 22.56 21.51
C LYS A 151 3.59 22.75 20.53
N TYR A 152 3.67 23.88 19.83
CA TYR A 152 4.69 24.09 18.81
C TYR A 152 5.87 24.93 19.33
N ARG A 153 7.08 24.55 18.90
CA ARG A 153 8.31 25.35 19.09
C ARG A 153 8.51 26.40 17.99
N TYR A 154 7.65 26.37 16.97
CA TYR A 154 7.72 27.18 15.77
C TYR A 154 6.30 27.58 15.33
N ASN A 155 6.19 28.60 14.49
CA ASN A 155 4.91 28.97 13.90
C ASN A 155 4.56 28.02 12.74
N ARG A 156 3.32 27.55 12.68
CA ARG A 156 2.84 26.79 11.50
C ARG A 156 2.72 27.73 10.31
N VAL A 157 3.51 27.47 9.27
CA VAL A 157 3.55 28.27 8.04
C VAL A 157 2.99 27.43 6.89
N PHE A 158 2.11 28.03 6.11
CA PHE A 158 1.53 27.44 4.90
C PHE A 158 1.85 28.33 3.71
N PHE A 159 2.35 27.75 2.63
CA PHE A 159 2.70 28.48 1.42
C PHE A 159 1.49 28.57 0.48
N SER A 160 1.48 29.60 -0.36
CA SER A 160 0.55 29.67 -1.47
C SER A 160 0.74 28.46 -2.39
N ASN A 161 -0.29 28.11 -3.16
CA ASN A 161 -0.29 26.98 -4.07
C ASN A 161 0.60 27.17 -5.32
N ASP A 162 1.41 28.22 -5.36
CA ASP A 162 2.43 28.38 -6.38
C ASP A 162 3.47 27.26 -6.31
N THR A 163 4.01 26.93 -7.47
CA THR A 163 5.03 25.89 -7.62
C THR A 163 6.37 26.53 -7.95
N TYR A 164 7.40 26.21 -7.19
CA TYR A 164 8.73 26.79 -7.32
C TYR A 164 9.81 25.73 -7.28
N LEU A 165 10.76 25.80 -8.21
CA LEU A 165 12.09 25.24 -7.97
C LEU A 165 12.81 26.06 -6.89
N PRO A 166 13.78 25.47 -6.17
CA PRO A 166 14.52 26.18 -5.15
C PRO A 166 15.17 27.50 -5.61
N SER A 167 15.65 27.53 -6.85
CA SER A 167 16.27 28.69 -7.50
C SER A 167 15.27 29.80 -7.82
N GLN A 168 14.00 29.44 -8.06
CA GLN A 168 12.93 30.33 -8.52
C GLN A 168 12.06 30.87 -7.39
N MET A 169 12.07 30.24 -6.21
CA MET A 169 11.28 30.71 -5.08
C MET A 169 11.63 32.17 -4.72
N PRO A 170 10.63 33.04 -4.48
CA PRO A 170 10.88 34.42 -4.05
C PRO A 170 11.83 34.47 -2.84
N ALA A 171 12.85 35.33 -2.90
CA ALA A 171 13.91 35.39 -1.89
C ALA A 171 13.35 35.61 -0.46
N ALA A 172 12.27 36.38 -0.35
CA ALA A 172 11.57 36.65 0.91
C ALA A 172 11.00 35.38 1.59
N LEU A 173 10.66 34.34 0.81
CA LEU A 173 10.07 33.10 1.31
C LEU A 173 11.09 32.00 1.60
N LYS A 174 12.32 32.10 1.05
CA LYS A 174 13.35 31.05 1.21
C LYS A 174 13.65 30.71 2.68
N PRO A 175 13.83 31.68 3.60
CA PRO A 175 14.09 31.34 5.00
C PRO A 175 12.93 30.58 5.68
N TYR A 176 11.68 30.85 5.28
CA TYR A 176 10.53 30.10 5.80
C TYR A 176 10.48 28.68 5.24
N ARG A 177 10.89 28.48 3.99
CA ARG A 177 11.01 27.16 3.37
C ARG A 177 12.06 26.32 4.09
N ASP A 178 13.22 26.92 4.33
CA ASP A 178 14.35 26.26 5.00
C ASP A 178 13.99 25.90 6.45
N ASP A 179 13.30 26.80 7.17
CA ASP A 179 12.77 26.53 8.50
C ASP A 179 11.77 25.36 8.52
N GLU A 180 10.81 25.33 7.59
CA GLU A 180 9.83 24.25 7.53
C GLU A 180 10.49 22.90 7.26
N LEU A 181 11.41 22.81 6.30
CA LEU A 181 12.13 21.57 6.03
C LEU A 181 13.01 21.13 7.22
N ARG A 182 13.64 22.08 7.93
CA ARG A 182 14.38 21.81 9.17
C ARG A 182 13.46 21.23 10.26
N ASN A 183 12.26 21.78 10.40
CA ASN A 183 11.26 21.28 11.35
C ASN A 183 10.81 19.86 10.98
N LEU A 184 10.51 19.61 9.70
CA LEU A 184 10.09 18.29 9.20
C LEU A 184 11.18 17.23 9.34
N ARG A 185 12.47 17.60 9.19
CA ARG A 185 13.59 16.67 9.46
C ARG A 185 13.81 16.39 10.95
N GLY A 186 13.29 17.26 11.82
CA GLY A 186 13.54 17.22 13.26
C GLY A 186 15.02 17.48 13.58
N ASP A 187 15.67 18.41 12.89
CA ASP A 187 17.08 18.74 13.13
C ASP A 187 17.27 19.22 14.59
N ASP A 188 16.27 19.94 15.12
CA ASP A 188 16.24 20.47 16.49
C ASP A 188 15.42 19.60 17.49
N GLN A 189 14.94 18.41 17.05
CA GLN A 189 14.13 17.50 17.86
C GLN A 189 14.47 16.03 17.59
N GLN A 190 15.28 15.44 18.48
CA GLN A 190 15.77 14.07 18.31
C GLN A 190 14.77 12.99 18.81
N GLY A 191 13.75 13.38 19.57
CA GLY A 191 12.76 12.49 20.21
C GLY A 191 12.75 12.63 21.75
N PRO A 192 11.81 11.98 22.47
CA PRO A 192 10.68 11.21 21.94
C PRO A 192 9.70 12.10 21.18
N TYR A 193 8.87 11.49 20.33
CA TYR A 193 7.87 12.20 19.54
C TYR A 193 6.50 12.12 20.20
N GLU A 194 5.79 13.23 20.16
CA GLU A 194 4.42 13.41 20.63
C GLU A 194 3.45 13.35 19.45
N GLU A 195 2.15 13.17 19.74
CA GLU A 195 1.12 13.02 18.71
C GLU A 195 1.06 14.18 17.69
N HIS A 196 1.34 15.40 18.11
CA HIS A 196 1.27 16.61 17.26
C HIS A 196 2.53 16.84 16.42
N ASP A 197 3.58 16.05 16.63
CA ASP A 197 4.84 16.20 15.91
C ASP A 197 4.69 15.84 14.42
N ARG A 198 5.51 16.50 13.60
CA ARG A 198 5.56 16.33 12.13
C ARG A 198 6.96 15.92 11.68
N VAL A 199 7.68 15.20 12.53
CA VAL A 199 9.09 14.85 12.31
C VAL A 199 9.19 13.53 11.54
N TYR A 200 9.80 13.60 10.37
CA TYR A 200 10.08 12.47 9.48
C TYR A 200 11.53 12.03 9.65
N ARG A 201 11.74 10.82 10.17
CA ARG A 201 13.07 10.23 10.38
C ARG A 201 13.06 8.75 10.06
N TYR A 202 14.23 8.22 9.73
CA TYR A 202 14.44 6.80 9.43
C TYR A 202 14.83 6.02 10.68
N ASP A 203 14.43 4.76 10.70
CA ASP A 203 14.97 3.76 11.60
C ASP A 203 14.86 2.37 10.94
N VAL A 204 15.54 1.39 11.50
CA VAL A 204 15.53 -0.02 11.04
C VAL A 204 14.31 -0.76 11.61
N TYR A 205 13.95 -1.91 11.06
CA TYR A 205 12.89 -2.76 11.61
C TYR A 205 13.42 -3.54 12.82
N ASN A 206 13.49 -2.87 13.96
CA ASN A 206 13.84 -3.42 15.26
C ASN A 206 12.66 -3.42 16.25
N ASP A 207 11.44 -3.14 15.78
CA ASP A 207 10.21 -3.06 16.57
C ASP A 207 9.23 -4.22 16.37
N LEU A 208 9.68 -5.25 15.64
CA LEU A 208 8.87 -6.44 15.32
C LEU A 208 8.95 -7.53 16.39
N GLY A 209 10.09 -7.66 17.08
CA GLY A 209 10.31 -8.68 18.11
C GLY A 209 9.75 -8.32 19.48
N GLU A 210 9.64 -9.32 20.35
CA GLU A 210 9.27 -9.15 21.76
C GLU A 210 10.25 -9.93 22.68
N PRO A 211 11.53 -9.52 22.73
CA PRO A 211 12.58 -10.24 23.46
C PRO A 211 12.32 -10.32 24.97
N ASP A 212 11.69 -9.29 25.56
CA ASP A 212 11.31 -9.28 26.98
C ASP A 212 10.33 -10.40 27.34
N SER A 213 9.58 -10.93 26.36
CA SER A 213 8.68 -12.08 26.49
C SER A 213 9.26 -13.37 25.91
N GLY A 214 10.56 -13.40 25.58
CA GLY A 214 11.24 -14.57 25.01
C GLY A 214 10.91 -14.83 23.53
N ASN A 215 10.36 -13.84 22.81
CA ASN A 215 9.98 -13.96 21.41
C ASN A 215 10.74 -12.95 20.50
N PRO A 216 12.09 -12.98 20.47
CA PRO A 216 12.89 -12.03 19.70
C PRO A 216 12.74 -12.24 18.18
N ARG A 217 13.00 -11.18 17.40
CA ARG A 217 13.15 -11.24 15.94
C ARG A 217 14.46 -10.58 15.54
N PRO A 218 15.09 -11.00 14.42
CA PRO A 218 16.27 -10.30 13.91
C PRO A 218 15.92 -8.87 13.51
N ILE A 219 16.86 -7.95 13.75
CA ILE A 219 16.77 -6.58 13.25
C ILE A 219 16.99 -6.60 11.75
N LEU A 220 16.10 -5.94 11.01
CA LEU A 220 16.19 -5.84 9.54
C LEU A 220 16.51 -4.40 9.15
N GLY A 221 17.57 -4.25 8.37
CA GLY A 221 18.14 -2.98 7.94
C GLY A 221 19.40 -2.61 8.72
N GLY A 222 20.35 -1.97 8.06
CA GLY A 222 21.60 -1.48 8.67
C GLY A 222 22.73 -2.52 8.74
N SER A 223 22.56 -3.68 8.10
CA SER A 223 23.57 -4.73 7.98
C SER A 223 23.53 -5.37 6.59
N SER A 224 24.67 -5.86 6.11
CA SER A 224 24.75 -6.69 4.89
C SER A 224 24.11 -8.07 5.06
N ASP A 225 24.00 -8.55 6.29
CA ASP A 225 23.44 -9.86 6.59
C ASP A 225 21.91 -9.83 6.46
N THR A 226 21.27 -8.78 6.98
CA THR A 226 19.82 -8.54 6.96
C THR A 226 19.48 -7.16 6.38
N PRO A 227 19.81 -6.88 5.10
CA PRO A 227 19.53 -5.57 4.51
C PRO A 227 18.03 -5.38 4.35
N TYR A 228 17.56 -4.14 4.51
CA TYR A 228 16.13 -3.84 4.39
C TYR A 228 15.85 -2.35 4.13
N PRO A 229 14.73 -1.99 3.48
CA PRO A 229 14.26 -0.61 3.48
C PRO A 229 14.11 -0.05 4.90
N ARG A 230 14.35 1.24 5.08
CA ARG A 230 14.07 1.93 6.36
C ARG A 230 12.59 2.21 6.53
N ARG A 231 12.16 2.31 7.79
CA ARG A 231 10.81 2.71 8.20
C ARG A 231 10.81 4.04 8.93
N GLY A 232 9.64 4.58 9.23
CA GLY A 232 9.48 5.78 10.07
C GLY A 232 9.96 5.54 11.50
N ARG A 233 10.86 6.40 11.98
CA ARG A 233 11.36 6.40 13.36
C ARG A 233 10.25 6.79 14.33
N THR A 234 10.14 6.04 15.41
CA THR A 234 9.05 6.15 16.38
C THR A 234 9.50 6.68 17.73
N GLY A 235 10.79 6.54 18.06
CA GLY A 235 11.38 7.12 19.25
C GLY A 235 10.95 6.46 20.57
N ARG A 236 10.39 5.24 20.53
CA ARG A 236 10.12 4.48 21.76
C ARG A 236 11.44 3.99 22.35
N LYS A 237 11.38 3.65 23.64
CA LYS A 237 12.55 3.18 24.37
C LYS A 237 12.96 1.79 23.89
N PRO A 238 14.21 1.39 24.06
CA PRO A 238 14.61 0.00 23.89
C PRO A 238 13.84 -0.94 24.83
N THR A 239 13.83 -2.23 24.49
CA THR A 239 13.37 -3.29 25.39
C THR A 239 14.30 -3.44 26.60
N ASN A 240 13.85 -4.10 27.66
CA ASN A 240 14.66 -4.27 28.86
C ASN A 240 15.81 -5.28 28.67
N THR A 241 15.59 -6.27 27.80
CA THR A 241 16.51 -7.40 27.58
C THR A 241 17.41 -7.23 26.35
N ASP A 242 17.03 -6.40 25.38
CA ASP A 242 17.83 -6.08 24.20
C ASP A 242 17.79 -4.58 23.87
N ALA A 243 18.93 -3.91 24.07
CA ALA A 243 19.08 -2.47 23.83
C ALA A 243 18.96 -2.07 22.34
N ASN A 244 19.04 -3.03 21.42
CA ASN A 244 18.90 -2.80 19.99
C ASN A 244 17.47 -3.00 19.49
N SER A 245 16.61 -3.68 20.27
CA SER A 245 15.19 -3.86 19.96
C SER A 245 14.35 -2.74 20.58
N GLU A 246 13.47 -2.14 19.79
CA GLU A 246 12.56 -1.10 20.27
C GLU A 246 11.36 -1.72 21.00
N SER A 247 10.93 -1.12 22.11
CA SER A 247 9.86 -1.66 22.93
C SER A 247 8.51 -1.67 22.22
N ARG A 248 7.71 -2.69 22.54
CA ARG A 248 6.36 -2.86 22.01
C ARG A 248 5.37 -1.94 22.73
N LEU A 249 4.31 -1.58 22.03
CA LEU A 249 3.17 -0.86 22.59
C LEU A 249 2.04 -1.84 22.89
N SER A 250 1.21 -1.52 23.88
CA SER A 250 -0.09 -2.18 24.02
C SER A 250 -0.94 -1.96 22.75
N LEU A 251 -1.85 -2.89 22.48
CA LEU A 251 -2.72 -2.81 21.29
C LEU A 251 -3.67 -1.60 21.32
N VAL A 252 -3.96 -1.02 22.49
CA VAL A 252 -4.75 0.22 22.62
C VAL A 252 -3.98 1.49 22.26
N GLN A 253 -2.65 1.45 22.32
CA GLN A 253 -1.79 2.56 21.91
C GLN A 253 -1.53 2.51 20.40
N GLN A 254 -1.02 3.61 19.84
CA GLN A 254 -0.66 3.70 18.42
C GLN A 254 0.82 4.01 18.25
N ILE A 255 1.43 3.37 17.26
CA ILE A 255 2.78 3.69 16.82
C ILE A 255 2.80 5.13 16.28
N TYR A 256 3.80 5.92 16.66
CA TYR A 256 3.98 7.27 16.12
C TYR A 256 4.17 7.23 14.60
N VAL A 257 3.45 8.09 13.91
CA VAL A 257 3.73 8.56 12.56
C VAL A 257 3.55 10.09 12.59
N PRO A 258 4.23 10.85 11.71
CA PRO A 258 4.03 12.28 11.59
C PRO A 258 2.54 12.62 11.50
N ARG A 259 2.08 13.64 12.22
CA ARG A 259 0.65 13.84 12.49
C ARG A 259 -0.23 13.86 11.25
N ASP A 260 0.26 14.45 10.17
CA ASP A 260 -0.46 14.60 8.90
C ASP A 260 -0.52 13.30 8.07
N GLU A 261 0.29 12.29 8.41
CA GLU A 261 0.26 10.94 7.81
C GLU A 261 -0.77 10.02 8.47
N ARG A 262 -1.28 10.37 9.65
CA ARG A 262 -2.31 9.57 10.33
C ARG A 262 -3.60 9.61 9.54
N PHE A 263 -4.27 8.46 9.45
CA PHE A 263 -5.59 8.36 8.83
C PHE A 263 -6.55 9.42 9.35
N GLY A 264 -7.35 9.96 8.44
CA GLY A 264 -8.56 10.68 8.82
C GLY A 264 -9.46 9.81 9.68
N HIS A 265 -10.24 10.44 10.57
CA HIS A 265 -11.10 9.70 11.49
C HIS A 265 -12.17 8.87 10.79
N LEU A 266 -12.69 9.32 9.64
CA LEU A 266 -13.61 8.52 8.80
C LEU A 266 -12.94 7.22 8.35
N LYS A 267 -11.72 7.26 7.81
CA LYS A 267 -10.97 6.05 7.42
C LYS A 267 -10.57 5.18 8.61
N MET A 268 -10.28 5.79 9.77
CA MET A 268 -10.01 5.06 11.02
C MET A 268 -11.26 4.38 11.59
N ALA A 269 -12.44 4.99 11.44
CA ALA A 269 -13.75 4.45 11.83
C ALA A 269 -14.30 3.45 10.80
N ASP A 270 -14.08 3.69 9.51
CA ASP A 270 -14.61 2.87 8.41
C ASP A 270 -13.98 1.49 8.36
N PHE A 271 -12.79 1.26 8.95
CA PHE A 271 -12.22 -0.09 8.95
C PHE A 271 -10.90 -0.34 9.71
N LEU A 272 -9.82 0.37 9.42
CA LEU A 272 -8.51 -0.31 9.39
C LEU A 272 -7.88 -0.54 10.77
N GLY A 273 -7.96 0.46 11.64
CA GLY A 273 -7.33 0.38 12.96
C GLY A 273 -8.09 -0.51 13.94
N TYR A 274 -9.42 -0.43 13.93
CA TYR A 274 -10.26 -1.14 14.90
C TYR A 274 -10.58 -2.56 14.46
N SER A 275 -10.81 -2.85 13.17
CA SER A 275 -11.12 -4.21 12.70
C SER A 275 -9.91 -5.15 12.80
N ILE A 276 -8.70 -4.70 12.45
CA ILE A 276 -7.48 -5.53 12.61
C ILE A 276 -7.21 -5.80 14.09
N LYS A 277 -7.38 -4.80 14.96
CA LYS A 277 -7.27 -4.98 16.42
C LYS A 277 -8.37 -5.88 16.97
N ALA A 278 -9.60 -5.78 16.46
CA ALA A 278 -10.71 -6.66 16.82
C ALA A 278 -10.43 -8.13 16.49
N ILE A 279 -9.81 -8.38 15.33
CA ILE A 279 -9.35 -9.72 14.95
C ILE A 279 -8.37 -10.23 15.99
N THR A 280 -7.34 -9.44 16.34
CA THR A 280 -6.31 -9.84 17.30
C THR A 280 -6.83 -10.02 18.74
N GLU A 281 -7.67 -9.10 19.23
CA GLU A 281 -8.08 -9.07 20.64
C GLU A 281 -9.37 -9.85 20.93
N GLY A 282 -10.23 -10.05 19.93
CA GLY A 282 -11.57 -10.62 20.10
C GLY A 282 -11.74 -11.95 19.39
N ILE A 283 -11.55 -11.95 18.07
CA ILE A 283 -11.81 -13.13 17.23
C ILE A 283 -10.79 -14.24 17.52
N VAL A 284 -9.49 -13.92 17.55
CA VAL A 284 -8.42 -14.90 17.80
C VAL A 284 -8.61 -15.63 19.15
N PRO A 285 -8.80 -14.95 20.30
CA PRO A 285 -9.05 -15.63 21.58
C PRO A 285 -10.38 -16.40 21.63
N ALA A 286 -11.45 -15.87 21.03
CA ALA A 286 -12.77 -16.51 21.03
C ALA A 286 -12.75 -17.84 20.27
N ILE A 287 -12.17 -17.87 19.07
CA ILE A 287 -12.06 -19.09 18.25
C ILE A 287 -11.22 -20.15 18.96
N ARG A 288 -10.11 -19.77 19.63
CA ARG A 288 -9.29 -20.71 20.41
C ARG A 288 -10.04 -21.39 21.55
N THR A 289 -11.14 -20.79 22.01
CA THR A 289 -11.93 -21.29 23.14
C THR A 289 -13.11 -22.17 22.69
N TYR A 290 -13.57 -22.03 21.45
CA TYR A 290 -14.82 -22.63 20.95
C TYR A 290 -14.62 -23.45 19.68
N VAL A 291 -13.91 -24.56 19.77
CA VAL A 291 -13.90 -25.49 18.64
C VAL A 291 -14.68 -26.76 18.98
N ASP A 292 -15.70 -27.01 18.16
CA ASP A 292 -16.70 -28.09 18.24
C ASP A 292 -16.09 -29.48 17.96
N THR A 293 -16.91 -30.52 17.89
CA THR A 293 -16.61 -31.97 17.96
C THR A 293 -15.36 -32.53 17.24
N THR A 294 -14.77 -31.81 16.28
CA THR A 294 -13.43 -32.04 15.72
C THR A 294 -12.57 -30.77 15.94
N PRO A 295 -11.73 -30.69 16.99
CA PRO A 295 -11.06 -29.43 17.32
C PRO A 295 -10.10 -28.94 16.22
N GLY A 296 -10.49 -27.89 15.47
CA GLY A 296 -9.61 -27.06 14.65
C GLY A 296 -9.70 -27.26 13.13
N GLU A 297 -10.63 -28.09 12.64
CA GLU A 297 -10.75 -28.48 11.23
C GLU A 297 -12.13 -28.19 10.63
N PHE A 298 -12.18 -28.04 9.31
CA PHE A 298 -13.42 -28.23 8.55
C PHE A 298 -13.56 -29.72 8.20
N ASP A 299 -14.79 -30.22 8.11
CA ASP A 299 -15.04 -31.61 7.72
C ASP A 299 -15.35 -31.73 6.21
N SER A 300 -15.76 -30.63 5.57
CA SER A 300 -16.10 -30.54 4.14
C SER A 300 -15.87 -29.14 3.55
N PHE A 301 -15.77 -29.04 2.23
CA PHE A 301 -15.84 -27.80 1.46
C PHE A 301 -17.17 -27.09 1.68
N GLN A 302 -18.26 -27.83 1.92
CA GLN A 302 -19.54 -27.21 2.28
C GLN A 302 -19.44 -26.45 3.62
N ASP A 303 -18.67 -26.94 4.60
CA ASP A 303 -18.46 -26.20 5.85
C ASP A 303 -17.72 -24.88 5.62
N ILE A 304 -16.77 -24.86 4.67
CA ILE A 304 -16.09 -23.63 4.25
C ILE A 304 -17.08 -22.70 3.55
N ILE A 305 -17.92 -23.22 2.64
CA ILE A 305 -18.94 -22.44 1.93
C ILE A 305 -19.99 -21.87 2.92
N ASN A 306 -20.32 -22.60 3.97
CA ASN A 306 -21.27 -22.18 5.00
C ASN A 306 -20.80 -20.92 5.75
N LEU A 307 -19.50 -20.61 5.74
CA LEU A 307 -18.98 -19.34 6.27
C LEU A 307 -19.60 -18.12 5.56
N TYR A 308 -19.97 -18.23 4.28
CA TYR A 308 -20.55 -17.15 3.48
C TYR A 308 -22.08 -17.25 3.37
N GLU A 309 -22.63 -18.47 3.28
CA GLU A 309 -24.08 -18.68 3.11
C GLU A 309 -24.86 -18.63 4.43
N GLY A 310 -24.29 -19.17 5.50
CA GLY A 310 -24.92 -19.27 6.82
C GLY A 310 -24.29 -18.36 7.88
N GLY A 311 -23.04 -17.95 7.68
CA GLY A 311 -22.24 -17.18 8.64
C GLY A 311 -21.78 -18.03 9.84
N LEU A 312 -20.73 -17.57 10.52
CA LEU A 312 -20.25 -18.19 11.76
C LEU A 312 -20.83 -17.46 12.98
N LYS A 313 -21.70 -18.11 13.76
CA LYS A 313 -22.22 -17.53 15.01
C LYS A 313 -21.16 -17.56 16.10
N LEU A 314 -20.96 -16.43 16.77
CA LEU A 314 -20.14 -16.40 17.97
C LEU A 314 -20.85 -17.06 19.14
N PRO A 315 -20.11 -17.80 19.97
CA PRO A 315 -20.56 -18.15 21.31
C PRO A 315 -20.63 -16.89 22.15
N ASP A 316 -21.34 -16.98 23.26
CA ASP A 316 -21.26 -15.97 24.31
C ASP A 316 -19.90 -16.09 25.03
N VAL A 317 -18.92 -15.28 24.59
CA VAL A 317 -17.53 -15.34 25.09
C VAL A 317 -17.24 -14.10 25.95
N PRO A 318 -16.95 -14.26 27.26
CA PRO A 318 -16.65 -13.14 28.16
C PRO A 318 -15.50 -12.24 27.71
N ALA A 319 -14.50 -12.80 27.01
CA ALA A 319 -13.37 -12.04 26.48
C ALA A 319 -13.77 -11.03 25.40
N LEU A 320 -14.75 -11.36 24.56
CA LEU A 320 -15.28 -10.47 23.53
C LEU A 320 -16.09 -9.32 24.17
N GLU A 321 -16.88 -9.62 25.19
CA GLU A 321 -17.59 -8.60 25.96
C GLU A 321 -16.64 -7.70 26.76
N GLU A 322 -15.58 -8.25 27.36
CA GLU A 322 -14.53 -7.45 27.99
C GLU A 322 -13.75 -6.61 26.98
N LEU A 323 -13.50 -7.13 25.77
CA LEU A 323 -12.91 -6.35 24.70
C LEU A 323 -13.80 -5.17 24.32
N ARG A 324 -15.10 -5.40 24.08
CA ARG A 324 -16.07 -4.32 23.81
C ARG A 324 -16.00 -3.27 24.91
N LYS A 325 -15.92 -3.66 26.19
CA LYS A 325 -15.80 -2.71 27.32
C LYS A 325 -14.51 -1.89 27.31
N ARG A 326 -13.39 -2.40 26.77
CA ARG A 326 -12.12 -1.67 26.67
C ARG A 326 -12.18 -0.52 25.67
N PHE A 327 -13.09 -0.58 24.71
CA PHE A 327 -13.35 0.55 23.82
C PHE A 327 -14.32 1.52 24.50
N PRO A 328 -13.97 2.80 24.65
CA PRO A 328 -14.80 3.75 25.38
C PRO A 328 -16.13 4.09 24.67
N LEU A 329 -16.30 3.72 23.40
CA LEU A 329 -17.30 4.31 22.50
C LEU A 329 -18.28 3.26 21.98
N GLN A 330 -19.59 3.56 22.06
CA GLN A 330 -20.64 2.63 21.63
C GLN A 330 -20.57 2.37 20.11
N LEU A 331 -20.29 3.38 19.29
CA LEU A 331 -20.15 3.22 17.85
C LEU A 331 -19.00 2.25 17.47
N ILE A 332 -17.87 2.31 18.18
CA ILE A 332 -16.77 1.36 17.99
C ILE A 332 -17.15 -0.02 18.51
N LYS A 333 -17.86 -0.10 19.64
CA LYS A 333 -18.41 -1.38 20.15
C LYS A 333 -19.38 -2.01 19.16
N ASP A 334 -20.19 -1.22 18.48
CA ASP A 334 -21.19 -1.67 17.50
C ASP A 334 -20.54 -2.13 16.19
N LEU A 335 -19.30 -1.71 15.90
CA LEU A 335 -18.46 -2.23 14.81
C LEU A 335 -17.75 -3.55 15.20
N LEU A 336 -17.71 -3.90 16.49
CA LEU A 336 -17.15 -5.17 16.96
C LEU A 336 -18.27 -6.23 17.01
N PRO A 337 -17.95 -7.52 16.75
CA PRO A 337 -18.93 -8.59 16.90
C PRO A 337 -19.43 -8.73 18.36
N ALA A 338 -20.72 -9.00 18.59
CA ALA A 338 -21.30 -9.29 19.91
C ALA A 338 -21.51 -10.79 20.12
N ALA A 339 -21.73 -11.20 21.38
CA ALA A 339 -22.21 -12.55 21.68
C ALA A 339 -23.52 -12.85 20.93
N GLY A 340 -23.54 -13.94 20.14
CA GLY A 340 -24.68 -14.32 19.31
C GLY A 340 -24.76 -13.63 17.93
N ASP A 341 -23.89 -12.66 17.64
CA ASP A 341 -23.72 -12.13 16.29
C ASP A 341 -23.05 -13.15 15.36
N TYR A 342 -23.28 -13.00 14.06
CA TYR A 342 -22.43 -13.63 13.06
C TYR A 342 -21.12 -12.82 13.03
N ILE A 343 -19.95 -13.44 13.26
CA ILE A 343 -18.65 -12.70 13.27
C ILE A 343 -18.51 -11.88 12.00
N LEU A 344 -19.00 -12.43 10.89
CA LEU A 344 -18.80 -11.89 9.57
C LEU A 344 -19.95 -12.40 8.70
N LYS A 345 -20.82 -11.50 8.23
CA LYS A 345 -21.64 -11.82 7.05
C LYS A 345 -20.76 -11.60 5.82
N LEU A 346 -19.72 -12.44 5.71
CA LEU A 346 -18.73 -12.37 4.65
C LEU A 346 -19.42 -12.40 3.28
N PRO A 347 -19.14 -11.46 2.38
CA PRO A 347 -19.65 -11.55 1.02
C PRO A 347 -19.07 -12.79 0.35
N ILE A 348 -19.85 -13.48 -0.50
CA ILE A 348 -19.33 -14.62 -1.25
C ILE A 348 -18.14 -14.14 -2.12
N PRO A 349 -16.93 -14.72 -1.98
CA PRO A 349 -15.77 -14.37 -2.80
C PRO A 349 -16.07 -14.55 -4.29
N GLN A 350 -15.59 -13.62 -5.11
CA GLN A 350 -15.88 -13.58 -6.56
C GLN A 350 -15.50 -14.89 -7.25
N ILE A 351 -14.39 -15.51 -6.87
CA ILE A 351 -13.90 -16.77 -7.46
C ILE A 351 -14.88 -17.95 -7.34
N ILE A 352 -15.76 -17.95 -6.31
CA ILE A 352 -16.78 -18.99 -6.12
C ILE A 352 -18.22 -18.48 -6.31
N LYS A 353 -18.38 -17.22 -6.73
CA LYS A 353 -19.68 -16.56 -6.77
C LYS A 353 -20.59 -17.15 -7.83
N GLU A 354 -20.09 -17.29 -9.05
CA GLU A 354 -20.86 -17.84 -10.18
C GLU A 354 -20.66 -19.36 -10.33
N SER A 355 -19.50 -19.88 -9.89
CA SER A 355 -19.19 -21.32 -9.91
C SER A 355 -18.39 -21.75 -8.68
N LYS A 356 -18.98 -22.62 -7.85
CA LYS A 356 -18.32 -23.16 -6.63
C LYS A 356 -17.19 -24.16 -6.93
N ASP A 357 -17.05 -24.58 -8.19
CA ASP A 357 -16.13 -25.64 -8.62
C ASP A 357 -15.03 -25.16 -9.57
N ALA A 358 -15.19 -24.00 -10.22
CA ALA A 358 -14.30 -23.53 -11.29
C ALA A 358 -12.84 -23.40 -10.85
N TRP A 359 -12.60 -23.00 -9.61
CA TRP A 359 -11.27 -22.89 -9.00
C TRP A 359 -10.46 -24.20 -9.04
N ARG A 360 -11.11 -25.36 -9.16
CA ARG A 360 -10.44 -26.67 -9.24
C ARG A 360 -9.94 -27.00 -10.64
N THR A 361 -10.37 -26.27 -11.66
CA THR A 361 -10.00 -26.55 -13.04
C THR A 361 -8.52 -26.25 -13.29
N ASP A 362 -7.93 -26.88 -14.31
CA ASP A 362 -6.56 -26.58 -14.71
C ASP A 362 -6.47 -25.24 -15.45
N GLU A 363 -7.57 -24.90 -16.12
CA GLU A 363 -7.81 -23.63 -16.80
C GLU A 363 -7.78 -22.46 -15.82
N GLU A 364 -8.56 -22.50 -14.72
CA GLU A 364 -8.56 -21.41 -13.74
C GLU A 364 -7.23 -21.33 -12.98
N PHE A 365 -6.65 -22.47 -12.59
CA PHE A 365 -5.32 -22.51 -11.98
C PHE A 365 -4.25 -21.83 -12.85
N SER A 366 -4.28 -22.08 -14.16
CA SER A 366 -3.30 -21.48 -15.08
C SER A 366 -3.64 -20.02 -15.41
N ARG A 367 -4.93 -19.67 -15.45
CA ARG A 367 -5.39 -18.30 -15.70
C ARG A 367 -5.01 -17.37 -14.56
N GLU A 368 -5.14 -17.80 -13.30
CA GLU A 368 -4.77 -16.99 -12.14
C GLU A 368 -3.27 -16.62 -12.12
N VAL A 369 -2.41 -17.39 -12.80
CA VAL A 369 -0.99 -17.02 -12.98
C VAL A 369 -0.82 -15.76 -13.85
N LEU A 370 -1.79 -15.45 -14.71
CA LEU A 370 -1.81 -14.27 -15.59
C LEU A 370 -2.76 -13.16 -15.13
N ALA A 371 -3.80 -13.51 -14.37
CA ALA A 371 -4.92 -12.62 -14.07
C ALA A 371 -5.43 -12.76 -12.62
N GLY A 372 -4.77 -13.53 -11.77
CA GLY A 372 -5.16 -13.71 -10.37
C GLY A 372 -4.58 -12.62 -9.45
N VAL A 373 -4.50 -12.93 -8.16
CA VAL A 373 -3.98 -12.03 -7.12
C VAL A 373 -2.46 -11.82 -7.17
N ASN A 374 -1.71 -12.72 -7.80
CA ASN A 374 -0.26 -12.65 -7.94
C ASN A 374 0.20 -12.85 -9.39
N PRO A 375 -0.26 -12.01 -10.33
CA PRO A 375 -0.15 -12.28 -11.76
C PRO A 375 1.23 -11.93 -12.32
N MET A 376 2.28 -11.81 -11.51
CA MET A 376 3.58 -11.27 -11.90
C MET A 376 4.73 -12.26 -11.77
N MET A 377 4.46 -13.53 -11.44
CA MET A 377 5.52 -14.47 -11.06
C MET A 377 5.98 -15.41 -12.18
N ILE A 378 5.18 -15.56 -13.24
CA ILE A 378 5.48 -16.47 -14.35
C ILE A 378 6.63 -15.95 -15.20
N THR A 379 7.54 -16.83 -15.58
CA THR A 379 8.66 -16.53 -16.49
C THR A 379 8.59 -17.42 -17.72
N ARG A 380 9.17 -16.97 -18.83
CA ARG A 380 9.39 -17.82 -19.99
C ARG A 380 10.48 -18.84 -19.68
N LEU A 381 10.23 -20.11 -20.00
CA LEU A 381 11.23 -21.16 -19.89
C LEU A 381 12.18 -21.08 -21.09
N THR A 382 13.48 -20.96 -20.82
CA THR A 382 14.51 -20.81 -21.87
C THR A 382 15.38 -22.05 -22.06
N GLU A 383 15.39 -22.96 -21.09
CA GLU A 383 16.10 -24.24 -21.18
C GLU A 383 15.27 -25.36 -20.53
N PHE A 384 15.47 -26.60 -21.01
CA PHE A 384 14.79 -27.78 -20.48
C PHE A 384 15.78 -28.95 -20.30
N PRO A 385 15.74 -29.69 -19.18
CA PRO A 385 14.91 -29.44 -18.00
C PRO A 385 15.30 -28.11 -17.30
N PRO A 386 14.37 -27.48 -16.55
CA PRO A 386 14.69 -26.28 -15.78
C PRO A 386 15.88 -26.50 -14.84
N LYS A 387 16.76 -25.50 -14.72
CA LYS A 387 17.91 -25.55 -13.81
C LYS A 387 17.78 -24.52 -12.69
N SER A 388 18.28 -24.90 -11.52
CA SER A 388 18.41 -23.99 -10.39
C SER A 388 19.59 -23.04 -10.55
N THR A 389 19.41 -21.83 -10.03
CA THR A 389 20.42 -20.77 -9.88
C THR A 389 21.03 -20.73 -8.48
N LEU A 390 20.61 -21.64 -7.58
CA LEU A 390 21.17 -21.75 -6.23
C LEU A 390 22.67 -22.08 -6.29
N ASP A 391 23.42 -21.59 -5.30
CA ASP A 391 24.87 -21.81 -5.16
C ASP A 391 25.18 -23.32 -5.09
N PRO A 392 25.80 -23.91 -6.13
CA PRO A 392 26.05 -25.35 -6.17
C PRO A 392 26.96 -25.84 -5.06
N SER A 393 27.77 -24.95 -4.45
CA SER A 393 28.63 -25.32 -3.32
C SER A 393 27.83 -25.56 -2.02
N LYS A 394 26.62 -25.01 -1.93
CA LYS A 394 25.72 -25.14 -0.77
C LYS A 394 24.55 -26.08 -1.04
N PHE A 395 24.10 -26.14 -2.28
CA PHE A 395 22.88 -26.85 -2.67
C PHE A 395 23.16 -28.08 -3.54
N GLY A 396 24.29 -28.16 -4.26
CA GLY A 396 24.57 -29.25 -5.19
C GLY A 396 23.79 -29.11 -6.50
N ASP A 397 23.52 -30.23 -7.19
CA ASP A 397 22.73 -30.24 -8.43
C ASP A 397 21.23 -30.26 -8.13
N HIS A 398 20.55 -29.20 -8.54
CA HIS A 398 19.10 -29.02 -8.42
C HIS A 398 18.43 -28.92 -9.79
N THR A 399 19.04 -29.53 -10.81
CA THR A 399 18.42 -29.72 -12.13
C THR A 399 17.09 -30.45 -11.96
N SER A 400 16.04 -29.90 -12.57
CA SER A 400 14.69 -30.43 -12.45
C SER A 400 14.61 -31.88 -12.92
N THR A 401 13.80 -32.66 -12.21
CA THR A 401 13.51 -34.06 -12.53
C THR A 401 12.36 -34.21 -13.54
N ILE A 402 11.80 -33.10 -14.04
CA ILE A 402 10.81 -33.12 -15.11
C ILE A 402 11.48 -33.58 -16.41
N THR A 403 11.00 -34.68 -16.98
CA THR A 403 11.48 -35.23 -18.24
C THR A 403 10.58 -34.83 -19.41
N ALA A 404 11.09 -34.94 -20.64
CA ALA A 404 10.30 -34.66 -21.84
C ALA A 404 9.04 -35.55 -21.91
N ALA A 405 9.15 -36.82 -21.51
CA ALA A 405 8.04 -37.76 -21.47
C ALA A 405 6.88 -37.31 -20.55
N HIS A 406 7.15 -36.49 -19.53
CA HIS A 406 6.09 -35.94 -18.68
C HIS A 406 5.23 -34.89 -19.39
N ILE A 407 5.75 -34.20 -20.42
CA ILE A 407 5.11 -32.99 -20.97
C ILE A 407 4.77 -33.08 -22.47
N GLU A 408 5.47 -33.90 -23.26
CA GLU A 408 5.37 -33.92 -24.73
C GLU A 408 3.94 -34.14 -25.26
N ASN A 409 3.14 -34.93 -24.55
CA ASN A 409 1.76 -35.25 -24.96
C ASN A 409 0.79 -34.05 -24.91
N LYS A 410 1.22 -32.91 -24.35
CA LYS A 410 0.39 -31.70 -24.16
C LYS A 410 0.93 -30.45 -24.85
N LEU A 411 1.83 -30.62 -25.82
CA LEU A 411 2.48 -29.50 -26.54
C LEU A 411 1.89 -29.25 -27.94
N GLU A 412 0.62 -29.59 -28.18
CA GLU A 412 -0.02 -29.46 -29.50
C GLU A 412 0.77 -30.11 -30.66
N GLY A 413 1.44 -31.24 -30.38
CA GLY A 413 2.25 -31.95 -31.37
C GLY A 413 3.66 -31.38 -31.61
N LEU A 414 4.07 -30.34 -30.87
CA LEU A 414 5.43 -29.83 -30.87
C LEU A 414 6.35 -30.71 -30.00
N THR A 415 7.62 -30.79 -30.37
CA THR A 415 8.66 -31.28 -29.44
C THR A 415 8.95 -30.23 -28.36
N VAL A 416 9.59 -30.63 -27.26
CA VAL A 416 10.02 -29.68 -26.22
C VAL A 416 10.88 -28.55 -26.79
N GLN A 417 11.84 -28.89 -27.66
CA GLN A 417 12.72 -27.87 -28.27
C GLN A 417 11.93 -26.92 -29.17
N GLN A 418 10.99 -27.42 -29.98
CA GLN A 418 10.14 -26.56 -30.81
C GLN A 418 9.26 -25.63 -29.96
N ALA A 419 8.77 -26.11 -28.81
CA ALA A 419 8.00 -25.30 -27.88
C ALA A 419 8.86 -24.21 -27.19
N LEU A 420 10.12 -24.50 -26.85
CA LEU A 420 11.09 -23.49 -26.39
C LEU A 420 11.36 -22.43 -27.47
N ASP A 421 11.72 -22.87 -28.68
CA ASP A 421 12.10 -22.01 -29.81
C ASP A 421 10.95 -21.09 -30.25
N SER A 422 9.70 -21.54 -30.06
CA SER A 422 8.49 -20.77 -30.35
C SER A 422 7.97 -19.93 -29.18
N ASN A 423 8.70 -19.86 -28.05
CA ASN A 423 8.31 -19.12 -26.84
C ASN A 423 6.98 -19.58 -26.22
N ARG A 424 6.71 -20.90 -26.27
CA ARG A 424 5.45 -21.49 -25.80
C ARG A 424 5.57 -22.24 -24.48
N LEU A 425 6.76 -22.33 -23.88
CA LEU A 425 6.95 -22.91 -22.55
C LEU A 425 7.21 -21.83 -21.51
N TYR A 426 6.51 -21.95 -20.38
CA TYR A 426 6.58 -21.03 -19.26
C TYR A 426 6.71 -21.81 -17.96
N ILE A 427 7.17 -21.13 -16.92
CA ILE A 427 7.38 -21.72 -15.61
C ILE A 427 6.96 -20.77 -14.50
N LEU A 428 6.26 -21.30 -13.50
CA LEU A 428 6.16 -20.70 -12.19
C LEU A 428 7.17 -21.40 -11.28
N ASP A 429 8.33 -20.77 -11.09
CA ASP A 429 9.45 -21.36 -10.35
C ASP A 429 9.53 -20.78 -8.93
N HIS A 430 9.01 -21.54 -7.97
CA HIS A 430 9.13 -21.26 -6.54
C HIS A 430 10.22 -22.12 -5.87
N HIS A 431 10.97 -22.90 -6.64
CA HIS A 431 11.95 -23.82 -6.07
C HIS A 431 13.11 -23.08 -5.45
N ASP A 432 13.79 -22.23 -6.22
CA ASP A 432 14.94 -21.45 -5.73
C ASP A 432 14.52 -20.43 -4.66
N ARG A 433 13.26 -20.01 -4.72
CA ARG A 433 12.65 -19.06 -3.79
C ARG A 433 12.50 -19.63 -2.38
N PHE A 434 12.19 -20.93 -2.26
CA PHE A 434 11.90 -21.54 -0.96
C PHE A 434 12.92 -22.58 -0.50
N MET A 435 13.64 -23.26 -1.40
CA MET A 435 14.63 -24.28 -1.03
C MET A 435 15.63 -23.81 0.05
N PRO A 436 16.16 -22.56 0.04
CA PRO A 436 17.03 -22.06 1.11
C PRO A 436 16.39 -22.00 2.51
N PHE A 437 15.07 -22.04 2.60
CA PHE A 437 14.30 -21.79 3.82
C PHE A 437 13.51 -23.02 4.29
N LEU A 438 13.38 -24.06 3.45
CA LEU A 438 12.49 -25.19 3.70
C LEU A 438 12.79 -25.94 5.00
N ILE A 439 14.07 -26.09 5.37
CA ILE A 439 14.43 -26.80 6.61
C ILE A 439 13.84 -26.08 7.82
N ASP A 440 14.03 -24.76 7.91
CA ASP A 440 13.53 -23.96 9.02
C ASP A 440 12.00 -23.92 9.04
N ILE A 441 11.39 -23.73 7.88
CA ILE A 441 9.94 -23.62 7.72
C ILE A 441 9.23 -24.95 8.03
N ASN A 442 9.75 -26.08 7.56
CA ASN A 442 9.16 -27.40 7.77
C ASN A 442 9.43 -27.95 9.19
N ASN A 443 10.27 -27.28 9.98
CA ASN A 443 10.43 -27.55 11.41
C ASN A 443 9.42 -26.77 12.28
N LEU A 444 8.62 -25.89 11.69
CA LEU A 444 7.51 -25.25 12.41
C LEU A 444 6.38 -26.28 12.66
N GLU A 445 5.79 -26.23 13.84
CA GLU A 445 4.66 -27.10 14.19
C GLU A 445 3.47 -26.85 13.27
N GLY A 446 2.82 -27.93 12.82
CA GLY A 446 1.64 -27.84 11.96
C GLY A 446 1.92 -27.27 10.57
N ASN A 447 3.17 -27.29 10.10
CA ASN A 447 3.58 -26.70 8.84
C ASN A 447 4.44 -27.67 8.02
N PHE A 448 4.15 -27.76 6.72
CA PHE A 448 4.93 -28.52 5.77
C PHE A 448 4.69 -28.00 4.35
N ILE A 449 5.74 -27.49 3.69
CA ILE A 449 5.71 -27.04 2.31
C ILE A 449 6.81 -27.72 1.47
N TYR A 450 6.59 -27.74 0.16
CA TYR A 450 7.57 -28.11 -0.85
C TYR A 450 8.14 -26.85 -1.52
N ALA A 451 9.33 -26.96 -2.11
CA ALA A 451 9.79 -26.06 -3.16
C ALA A 451 9.14 -26.51 -4.48
N THR A 452 8.32 -25.66 -5.09
CA THR A 452 7.53 -26.06 -6.26
C THR A 452 8.06 -25.50 -7.58
N ARG A 453 7.98 -26.29 -8.66
CA ARG A 453 8.07 -25.80 -10.05
C ARG A 453 6.85 -26.24 -10.81
N THR A 454 6.22 -25.32 -11.54
CA THR A 454 5.09 -25.64 -12.42
C THR A 454 5.40 -25.25 -13.84
N LEU A 455 5.34 -26.20 -14.78
CA LEU A 455 5.49 -25.92 -16.19
C LEU A 455 4.13 -25.67 -16.85
N PHE A 456 4.09 -24.68 -17.73
CA PHE A 456 2.92 -24.34 -18.52
C PHE A 456 3.26 -24.32 -20.01
N PHE A 457 2.28 -24.69 -20.82
CA PHE A 457 2.31 -24.49 -22.27
C PHE A 457 1.35 -23.38 -22.66
N LEU A 458 1.80 -22.46 -23.50
CA LEU A 458 0.97 -21.43 -24.12
C LEU A 458 0.30 -22.02 -25.36
N GLN A 459 -1.01 -22.21 -25.29
CA GLN A 459 -1.83 -22.76 -26.38
C GLN A 459 -1.99 -21.77 -27.54
N GLY A 460 -2.43 -22.28 -28.70
CA GLY A 460 -2.63 -21.46 -29.90
C GLY A 460 -3.70 -20.37 -29.72
N ASP A 461 -4.58 -20.54 -28.75
CA ASP A 461 -5.62 -19.58 -28.36
C ASP A 461 -5.20 -18.62 -27.23
N SER A 462 -3.89 -18.53 -26.94
CA SER A 462 -3.28 -17.70 -25.91
C SER A 462 -3.57 -18.09 -24.45
N THR A 463 -4.29 -19.18 -24.18
CA THR A 463 -4.45 -19.70 -22.81
C THR A 463 -3.24 -20.52 -22.37
N LEU A 464 -3.05 -20.66 -21.05
CA LEU A 464 -2.03 -21.54 -20.49
C LEU A 464 -2.65 -22.89 -20.08
N THR A 465 -1.92 -23.98 -20.33
CA THR A 465 -2.23 -25.31 -19.80
C THR A 465 -1.11 -25.78 -18.87
N PRO A 466 -1.42 -26.29 -17.67
CA PRO A 466 -0.40 -26.81 -16.78
C PRO A 466 0.06 -28.19 -17.29
N LEU A 467 1.37 -28.39 -17.33
CA LEU A 467 2.01 -29.58 -17.89
C LEU A 467 2.45 -30.56 -16.81
N ALA A 468 3.13 -30.04 -15.78
CA ALA A 468 3.69 -30.82 -14.69
C ALA A 468 3.97 -29.91 -13.48
N ILE A 469 3.89 -30.50 -12.28
CA ILE A 469 4.32 -29.88 -11.02
C ILE A 469 5.41 -30.76 -10.40
N GLU A 470 6.58 -30.17 -10.15
CA GLU A 470 7.64 -30.79 -9.36
C GLU A 470 7.53 -30.30 -7.92
N LEU A 471 7.46 -31.24 -6.97
CA LEU A 471 7.50 -30.97 -5.54
C LEU A 471 8.85 -31.45 -4.97
N SER A 472 9.67 -30.52 -4.50
CA SER A 472 11.02 -30.79 -3.98
C SER A 472 11.10 -30.61 -2.46
N GLU A 473 11.67 -31.60 -1.77
CA GLU A 473 12.03 -31.54 -0.35
C GLU A 473 13.55 -31.36 -0.20
N PRO A 474 14.02 -30.67 0.86
CA PRO A 474 15.44 -30.59 1.16
C PRO A 474 15.97 -31.95 1.66
N LEU A 475 17.10 -32.38 1.11
CA LEU A 475 17.84 -33.57 1.54
C LEU A 475 19.26 -33.16 1.95
N LEU A 476 19.58 -33.28 3.24
CA LEU A 476 20.93 -33.02 3.74
C LEU A 476 21.85 -34.19 3.37
N GLN A 477 22.74 -33.99 2.40
CA GLN A 477 23.65 -35.03 1.93
C GLN A 477 25.02 -34.43 1.59
N GLY A 478 26.10 -35.05 2.08
CA GLY A 478 27.47 -34.66 1.69
C GLY A 478 27.86 -33.22 2.03
N GLY A 479 27.23 -32.61 3.04
CA GLY A 479 27.49 -31.21 3.43
C GLY A 479 26.73 -30.16 2.61
N VAL A 480 25.87 -30.56 1.68
CA VAL A 480 24.98 -29.68 0.91
C VAL A 480 23.51 -29.98 1.21
N THR A 481 22.64 -29.02 0.89
CA THR A 481 21.18 -29.20 0.90
C THR A 481 20.72 -29.56 -0.52
N ALA A 482 20.74 -30.85 -0.85
CA ALA A 482 20.24 -31.38 -2.12
C ALA A 482 18.70 -31.35 -2.19
N ALA A 483 18.12 -31.65 -3.36
CA ALA A 483 16.69 -31.79 -3.54
C ALA A 483 16.28 -33.25 -3.74
N LYS A 484 15.24 -33.69 -3.03
CA LYS A 484 14.47 -34.89 -3.36
C LYS A 484 13.16 -34.46 -4.00
N SER A 485 13.03 -34.69 -5.30
CA SER A 485 11.87 -34.25 -6.08
C SER A 485 10.95 -35.41 -6.48
N THR A 486 9.66 -35.12 -6.56
CA THR A 486 8.66 -35.96 -7.23
C THR A 486 7.87 -35.12 -8.23
N VAL A 487 7.67 -35.63 -9.44
CA VAL A 487 6.89 -34.96 -10.50
C VAL A 487 5.49 -35.52 -10.57
N TYR A 488 4.50 -34.63 -10.60
CA TYR A 488 3.09 -34.92 -10.77
C TYR A 488 2.63 -34.33 -12.10
N THR A 489 1.79 -35.08 -12.84
CA THR A 489 1.22 -34.64 -14.12
C THR A 489 -0.30 -34.62 -14.02
N PRO A 490 -1.00 -33.80 -14.83
CA PRO A 490 -2.43 -33.66 -14.66
C PRO A 490 -3.20 -34.95 -14.93
N ALA A 491 -4.10 -35.28 -14.01
CA ALA A 491 -5.02 -36.43 -14.07
C ALA A 491 -6.45 -35.95 -13.78
N SER A 492 -7.44 -36.58 -14.43
CA SER A 492 -8.85 -36.16 -14.36
C SER A 492 -9.78 -37.17 -13.70
N THR A 493 -9.29 -38.37 -13.37
CA THR A 493 -10.12 -39.44 -12.79
C THR A 493 -9.44 -40.16 -11.62
N GLY A 494 -10.24 -40.68 -10.70
CA GLY A 494 -9.77 -41.51 -9.59
C GLY A 494 -8.96 -40.73 -8.56
N VAL A 495 -8.18 -41.46 -7.75
CA VAL A 495 -7.34 -40.88 -6.69
C VAL A 495 -6.25 -39.96 -7.25
N GLU A 496 -5.74 -40.25 -8.45
CA GLU A 496 -4.70 -39.44 -9.11
C GLU A 496 -5.17 -38.02 -9.45
N ALA A 497 -6.47 -37.82 -9.73
CA ALA A 497 -7.02 -36.48 -9.92
C ALA A 497 -6.90 -35.63 -8.66
N TRP A 498 -7.04 -36.25 -7.48
CA TRP A 498 -6.89 -35.56 -6.20
C TRP A 498 -5.44 -35.41 -5.78
N VAL A 499 -4.56 -36.33 -6.15
CA VAL A 499 -3.10 -36.14 -6.05
C VAL A 499 -2.67 -34.92 -6.88
N TRP A 500 -3.19 -34.78 -8.11
CA TRP A 500 -2.96 -33.59 -8.94
C TRP A 500 -3.53 -32.32 -8.31
N GLN A 501 -4.76 -32.37 -7.76
CA GLN A 501 -5.36 -31.23 -7.07
C GLN A 501 -4.54 -30.80 -5.84
N LEU A 502 -4.00 -31.75 -5.07
CA LEU A 502 -3.07 -31.47 -3.97
C LEU A 502 -1.76 -30.85 -4.47
N ALA A 503 -1.21 -31.32 -5.60
CA ALA A 503 -0.01 -30.74 -6.19
C ALA A 503 -0.23 -29.25 -6.53
N LYS A 504 -1.38 -28.91 -7.13
CA LYS A 504 -1.79 -27.51 -7.36
C LYS A 504 -1.93 -26.72 -6.07
N ALA A 505 -2.49 -27.32 -5.01
CA ALA A 505 -2.60 -26.66 -3.71
C ALA A 505 -1.23 -26.32 -3.10
N TYR A 506 -0.24 -27.21 -3.19
CA TYR A 506 1.13 -26.89 -2.73
C TYR A 506 1.77 -25.73 -3.52
N VAL A 507 1.50 -25.63 -4.82
CA VAL A 507 1.89 -24.47 -5.64
C VAL A 507 1.16 -23.22 -5.13
N GLY A 508 -0.15 -23.32 -4.88
CA GLY A 508 -0.95 -22.24 -4.29
C GLY A 508 -0.42 -21.76 -2.94
N VAL A 509 0.07 -22.67 -2.08
CA VAL A 509 0.71 -22.30 -0.79
C VAL A 509 1.98 -21.50 -1.03
N ASN A 510 2.91 -22.00 -1.85
CA ASN A 510 4.14 -21.27 -2.22
C ASN A 510 3.82 -19.88 -2.77
N ASP A 511 2.87 -19.81 -3.70
CA ASP A 511 2.51 -18.58 -4.37
C ASP A 511 1.82 -17.58 -3.43
N SER A 512 0.95 -18.03 -2.51
CA SER A 512 0.34 -17.17 -1.49
C SER A 512 1.37 -16.62 -0.50
N GLY A 513 2.34 -17.44 -0.07
CA GLY A 513 3.41 -16.95 0.81
C GLY A 513 4.33 -15.94 0.12
N TRP A 514 4.66 -16.16 -1.15
CA TRP A 514 5.46 -15.21 -1.93
C TRP A 514 4.67 -13.92 -2.23
N HIS A 515 3.41 -14.05 -2.62
CA HIS A 515 2.50 -12.94 -2.86
C HIS A 515 2.44 -12.01 -1.67
N GLN A 516 2.04 -12.52 -0.50
CA GLN A 516 1.83 -11.72 0.70
C GLN A 516 3.12 -11.05 1.19
N LEU A 517 4.23 -11.80 1.20
CA LEU A 517 5.48 -11.34 1.78
C LEU A 517 6.32 -10.46 0.84
N ILE A 518 6.40 -10.84 -0.43
CA ILE A 518 7.35 -10.27 -1.38
C ILE A 518 6.63 -9.36 -2.37
N SER A 519 5.68 -9.90 -3.14
CA SER A 519 4.99 -9.15 -4.20
C SER A 519 4.18 -7.99 -3.61
N HIS A 520 3.53 -8.22 -2.47
CA HIS A 520 2.73 -7.24 -1.74
C HIS A 520 3.59 -6.46 -0.73
N TRP A 521 3.91 -7.05 0.42
CA TRP A 521 4.59 -6.31 1.51
C TRP A 521 5.94 -5.69 1.10
N LEU A 522 6.90 -6.49 0.62
CA LEU A 522 8.23 -5.96 0.31
C LEU A 522 8.21 -4.99 -0.87
N ASN A 523 7.68 -5.42 -2.02
CA ASN A 523 7.79 -4.69 -3.29
C ASN A 523 6.82 -3.51 -3.41
N THR A 524 5.92 -3.30 -2.43
CA THR A 524 5.09 -2.09 -2.37
C THR A 524 5.28 -1.38 -1.02
N HIS A 525 4.69 -1.87 0.07
CA HIS A 525 4.68 -1.22 1.38
C HIS A 525 6.07 -0.84 1.89
N ALA A 526 6.97 -1.81 2.01
CA ALA A 526 8.27 -1.61 2.65
C ALA A 526 9.19 -0.74 1.80
N VAL A 527 9.24 -0.96 0.48
CA VAL A 527 10.10 -0.16 -0.41
C VAL A 527 9.57 1.26 -0.64
N MET A 528 8.27 1.52 -0.46
CA MET A 528 7.74 2.88 -0.66
C MET A 528 7.93 3.82 0.52
N GLU A 529 7.90 3.33 1.76
CA GLU A 529 8.03 4.18 2.96
C GLU A 529 9.29 5.08 2.95
N PRO A 530 10.48 4.61 2.52
CA PRO A 530 11.65 5.47 2.35
C PRO A 530 11.47 6.72 1.47
N PHE A 531 10.71 6.60 0.38
CA PHE A 531 10.43 7.72 -0.52
C PHE A 531 9.47 8.73 0.11
N VAL A 532 8.48 8.27 0.89
CA VAL A 532 7.57 9.15 1.66
C VAL A 532 8.39 10.00 2.62
N ILE A 533 9.27 9.36 3.39
CA ILE A 533 10.11 10.02 4.39
C ILE A 533 11.05 11.02 3.70
N ALA A 534 11.75 10.63 2.62
CA ALA A 534 12.69 11.51 1.92
C ALA A 534 11.98 12.74 1.31
N THR A 535 10.82 12.53 0.70
CA THR A 535 10.06 13.59 0.02
C THR A 535 9.67 14.68 1.03
N ASN A 536 9.13 14.29 2.19
CA ASN A 536 8.76 15.25 3.25
C ASN A 536 9.97 15.92 3.92
N ARG A 537 11.16 15.29 3.89
CA ARG A 537 12.39 15.83 4.50
C ARG A 537 13.18 16.79 3.62
N GLN A 538 13.14 16.59 2.30
CA GLN A 538 14.06 17.25 1.37
C GLN A 538 13.36 18.12 0.33
N LEU A 539 12.10 17.84 -0.01
CA LEU A 539 11.36 18.61 -1.02
C LEU A 539 10.31 19.47 -0.33
N SER A 540 10.40 20.79 -0.51
CA SER A 540 9.37 21.70 -0.02
C SER A 540 7.98 21.34 -0.58
N VAL A 541 6.92 21.62 0.16
CA VAL A 541 5.52 21.51 -0.33
C VAL A 541 5.24 22.36 -1.58
N THR A 542 6.10 23.34 -1.88
CA THR A 542 6.06 24.16 -3.10
C THR A 542 6.84 23.55 -4.28
N HIS A 543 7.63 22.52 -4.03
CA HIS A 543 8.49 21.88 -5.03
C HIS A 543 7.64 21.09 -6.05
N PRO A 544 7.92 21.17 -7.36
CA PRO A 544 7.12 20.48 -8.38
C PRO A 544 7.10 18.96 -8.18
N VAL A 545 8.24 18.34 -7.85
CA VAL A 545 8.31 16.89 -7.59
C VAL A 545 7.59 16.49 -6.29
N HIS A 546 7.56 17.35 -5.26
CA HIS A 546 6.75 17.10 -4.06
C HIS A 546 5.26 17.05 -4.43
N LYS A 547 4.77 18.05 -5.16
CA LYS A 547 3.37 18.12 -5.61
C LYS A 547 2.98 16.98 -6.55
N LEU A 548 3.93 16.46 -7.33
CA LEU A 548 3.73 15.30 -8.20
C LEU A 548 3.56 14.02 -7.39
N LEU A 549 4.45 13.78 -6.41
CA LEU A 549 4.54 12.50 -5.71
C LEU A 549 3.68 12.39 -4.45
N SER A 550 3.40 13.50 -3.76
CA SER A 550 2.70 13.45 -2.47
C SER A 550 1.31 12.78 -2.48
N PRO A 551 0.47 12.88 -3.54
CA PRO A 551 -0.78 12.12 -3.60
C PRO A 551 -0.57 10.61 -3.51
N HIS A 552 0.57 10.13 -3.99
CA HIS A 552 0.91 8.71 -4.08
C HIS A 552 1.50 8.15 -2.78
N TYR A 553 1.55 8.96 -1.71
CA TYR A 553 2.04 8.55 -0.40
C TYR A 553 0.95 8.54 0.68
N ARG A 554 -0.25 9.02 0.34
CA ARG A 554 -1.37 9.09 1.27
C ARG A 554 -1.53 7.75 1.99
N ASP A 555 -1.66 7.81 3.31
CA ASP A 555 -1.96 6.68 4.19
C ASP A 555 -0.84 5.61 4.32
N THR A 556 0.22 5.66 3.50
CA THR A 556 1.27 4.62 3.44
C THR A 556 2.04 4.45 4.75
N MET A 557 2.51 5.54 5.37
CA MET A 557 3.25 5.42 6.64
C MET A 557 2.36 4.88 7.77
N ASN A 558 1.07 5.25 7.78
CA ASN A 558 0.16 4.85 8.83
C ASN A 558 -0.26 3.38 8.71
N ILE A 559 -0.56 2.89 7.49
CA ILE A 559 -0.83 1.45 7.31
C ILE A 559 0.40 0.60 7.63
N ASN A 560 1.60 1.04 7.23
CA ASN A 560 2.84 0.34 7.58
C ASN A 560 3.08 0.29 9.09
N ALA A 561 2.81 1.39 9.81
CA ALA A 561 2.90 1.41 11.26
C ALA A 561 1.91 0.44 11.92
N LEU A 562 0.66 0.37 11.45
CA LEU A 562 -0.32 -0.60 11.93
C LEU A 562 0.10 -2.05 11.63
N ALA A 563 0.66 -2.29 10.44
CA ALA A 563 1.20 -3.60 10.06
C ALA A 563 2.34 -4.03 10.99
N ARG A 564 3.30 -3.15 11.32
CA ARG A 564 4.36 -3.43 12.30
C ARG A 564 3.81 -3.67 13.72
N GLN A 565 2.65 -3.10 14.04
CA GLN A 565 2.03 -3.29 15.35
C GLN A 565 1.28 -4.61 15.47
N THR A 566 0.59 -5.07 14.42
CA THR A 566 -0.43 -6.14 14.54
C THR A 566 -0.30 -7.28 13.53
N LEU A 567 0.31 -7.03 12.37
CA LEU A 567 0.34 -7.97 11.26
C LEU A 567 1.67 -8.74 11.21
N ILE A 568 2.78 -8.02 11.01
CA ILE A 568 4.11 -8.57 10.74
C ILE A 568 5.03 -8.63 11.96
N ASN A 569 4.52 -8.33 13.15
CA ASN A 569 5.26 -8.52 14.40
C ASN A 569 5.33 -10.00 14.81
N ALA A 570 6.21 -10.28 15.77
CA ALA A 570 6.31 -11.56 16.42
C ALA A 570 4.95 -12.00 16.99
N GLY A 571 4.46 -13.17 16.58
CA GLY A 571 3.14 -13.69 16.96
C GLY A 571 1.95 -12.91 16.37
N GLY A 572 2.19 -11.98 15.44
CA GLY A 572 1.15 -11.24 14.72
C GLY A 572 0.38 -12.11 13.72
N ILE A 573 -0.65 -11.51 13.09
CA ILE A 573 -1.58 -12.24 12.23
C ILE A 573 -0.87 -12.92 11.05
N PHE A 574 0.14 -12.28 10.47
CA PHE A 574 0.90 -12.86 9.35
C PHE A 574 1.59 -14.16 9.76
N GLU A 575 2.34 -14.14 10.88
CA GLU A 575 3.07 -15.33 11.34
C GLU A 575 2.12 -16.47 11.75
N MET A 576 0.89 -16.14 12.15
CA MET A 576 -0.12 -17.14 12.52
C MET A 576 -0.79 -17.81 11.31
N THR A 577 -0.91 -17.10 10.19
CA THR A 577 -1.81 -17.49 9.08
C THR A 577 -1.10 -17.82 7.78
N VAL A 578 0.21 -17.54 7.66
CA VAL A 578 1.01 -17.81 6.46
C VAL A 578 2.22 -18.66 6.82
N PHE A 579 2.52 -19.68 6.01
CA PHE A 579 3.51 -20.73 6.32
C PHE A 579 4.93 -20.26 6.70
N PRO A 580 5.47 -19.09 6.24
CA PRO A 580 6.80 -18.66 6.66
C PRO A 580 6.89 -18.43 8.18
N GLY A 581 5.76 -18.17 8.84
CA GLY A 581 5.69 -17.96 10.28
C GLY A 581 6.74 -16.94 10.75
N LYS A 582 7.45 -17.27 11.83
CA LYS A 582 8.51 -16.43 12.42
C LYS A 582 9.70 -16.13 11.50
N TYR A 583 9.85 -16.83 10.37
CA TYR A 583 10.94 -16.63 9.41
C TYR A 583 10.59 -15.62 8.30
N ALA A 584 9.32 -15.21 8.20
CA ALA A 584 8.80 -14.38 7.11
C ALA A 584 9.67 -13.15 6.82
N LEU A 585 9.85 -12.28 7.81
CA LEU A 585 10.46 -10.97 7.56
C LEU A 585 11.97 -11.11 7.29
N TRP A 586 12.63 -12.11 7.89
CA TRP A 586 14.00 -12.47 7.54
C TRP A 586 14.12 -12.96 6.08
N MET A 587 13.19 -13.81 5.61
CA MET A 587 13.15 -14.23 4.20
C MET A 587 12.98 -13.02 3.28
N SER A 588 12.10 -12.08 3.61
CA SER A 588 11.93 -10.85 2.81
C SER A 588 13.21 -10.02 2.74
N SER A 589 14.00 -9.98 3.82
CA SER A 589 15.31 -9.33 3.82
C SER A 589 16.33 -10.06 2.93
N MET A 590 16.30 -11.39 2.88
CA MET A 590 17.16 -12.15 1.95
C MET A 590 16.78 -11.90 0.50
N VAL A 591 15.49 -11.74 0.18
CA VAL A 591 15.02 -11.38 -1.16
C VAL A 591 15.42 -9.93 -1.51
N TYR A 592 15.31 -9.00 -0.56
CA TYR A 592 15.67 -7.59 -0.75
C TYR A 592 17.14 -7.39 -1.16
N LYS A 593 18.06 -8.32 -0.83
CA LYS A 593 19.46 -8.28 -1.31
C LYS A 593 19.58 -8.09 -2.83
N ASN A 594 18.63 -8.65 -3.58
CA ASN A 594 18.61 -8.61 -5.04
C ASN A 594 17.51 -7.69 -5.59
N TRP A 595 16.87 -6.88 -4.74
CA TRP A 595 15.91 -5.90 -5.22
C TRP A 595 16.63 -4.83 -6.05
N ASN A 596 16.03 -4.47 -7.19
CA ASN A 596 16.54 -3.47 -8.11
C ASN A 596 15.41 -2.49 -8.47
N PHE A 597 15.60 -1.22 -8.11
CA PHE A 597 14.60 -0.17 -8.35
C PHE A 597 14.23 -0.05 -9.84
N THR A 598 15.22 -0.12 -10.74
CA THR A 598 15.00 0.08 -12.18
C THR A 598 14.21 -1.07 -12.81
N GLU A 599 14.21 -2.25 -12.18
CA GLU A 599 13.44 -3.41 -12.62
C GLU A 599 12.01 -3.43 -12.09
N GLN A 600 11.61 -2.43 -11.27
CA GLN A 600 10.21 -2.27 -10.82
C GLN A 600 9.36 -1.54 -11.87
N ALA A 601 9.98 -0.94 -12.89
CA ALA A 601 9.27 -0.40 -14.04
C ALA A 601 8.63 -1.54 -14.84
N LEU A 602 7.31 -1.48 -15.09
CA LEU A 602 6.58 -2.61 -15.69
C LEU A 602 7.19 -3.14 -17.01
N PRO A 603 7.60 -2.30 -17.99
CA PRO A 603 8.25 -2.82 -19.19
C PRO A 603 9.55 -3.57 -18.90
N ALA A 604 10.38 -3.07 -17.99
CA ALA A 604 11.64 -3.72 -17.59
C ALA A 604 11.38 -5.04 -16.85
N GLU A 605 10.36 -5.06 -15.99
CA GLU A 605 9.90 -6.24 -15.24
C GLU A 605 9.44 -7.36 -16.21
N LEU A 606 8.62 -7.03 -17.21
CA LEU A 606 8.14 -7.98 -18.22
C LEU A 606 9.27 -8.54 -19.09
N LEU A 607 10.23 -7.69 -19.47
CA LEU A 607 11.44 -8.11 -20.21
C LEU A 607 12.30 -9.04 -19.36
N LYS A 608 12.51 -8.71 -18.07
CA LYS A 608 13.30 -9.52 -17.14
C LYS A 608 12.74 -10.94 -17.00
N ARG A 609 11.41 -11.08 -16.92
CA ARG A 609 10.74 -12.40 -16.87
C ARG A 609 10.70 -13.12 -18.22
N GLY A 610 11.09 -12.43 -19.29
CA GLY A 610 11.05 -12.95 -20.65
C GLY A 610 9.65 -13.17 -21.19
N VAL A 611 8.64 -12.52 -20.61
CA VAL A 611 7.22 -12.59 -21.06
C VAL A 611 6.88 -11.48 -22.06
N ALA A 612 7.82 -10.57 -22.30
CA ALA A 612 7.80 -9.59 -23.38
C ALA A 612 9.16 -9.53 -24.06
N VAL A 613 9.19 -8.91 -25.25
CA VAL A 613 10.41 -8.56 -25.98
C VAL A 613 10.40 -7.09 -26.34
N GLU A 614 11.58 -6.51 -26.57
CA GLU A 614 11.68 -5.12 -27.03
C GLU A 614 10.96 -4.94 -28.37
N ASP A 615 10.23 -3.83 -28.50
CA ASP A 615 9.55 -3.44 -29.72
C ASP A 615 9.48 -1.92 -29.78
N ALA A 616 10.40 -1.30 -30.53
CA ALA A 616 10.45 0.15 -30.68
C ALA A 616 9.24 0.73 -31.44
N THR A 617 8.44 -0.10 -32.10
CA THR A 617 7.21 0.35 -32.80
C THR A 617 6.00 0.37 -31.88
N SER A 618 6.07 -0.34 -30.75
CA SER A 618 5.06 -0.31 -29.69
C SER A 618 5.17 0.99 -28.89
N PRO A 619 4.04 1.66 -28.53
CA PRO A 619 4.07 2.82 -27.65
C PRO A 619 4.65 2.50 -26.26
N TYR A 620 4.64 1.23 -25.87
CA TYR A 620 5.16 0.73 -24.61
C TYR A 620 6.64 0.31 -24.67
N LYS A 621 7.28 0.41 -25.84
CA LYS A 621 8.65 -0.06 -26.13
C LYS A 621 8.85 -1.57 -26.00
N VAL A 622 7.77 -2.32 -25.71
CA VAL A 622 7.75 -3.77 -25.56
C VAL A 622 6.53 -4.38 -26.25
N ARG A 623 6.64 -5.66 -26.60
CA ARG A 623 5.54 -6.50 -27.11
C ARG A 623 5.46 -7.79 -26.29
N LEU A 624 4.26 -8.09 -25.80
CA LEU A 624 4.00 -9.30 -25.02
C LEU A 624 4.15 -10.57 -25.89
N LEU A 625 4.68 -11.64 -25.29
CA LEU A 625 4.73 -12.98 -25.88
C LEU A 625 3.45 -13.77 -25.60
N ILE A 626 2.84 -13.54 -24.44
CA ILE A 626 1.47 -13.96 -24.14
C ILE A 626 0.55 -12.79 -24.50
N LYS A 627 -0.15 -12.89 -25.64
CA LYS A 627 -0.95 -11.77 -26.17
C LYS A 627 -2.07 -11.37 -25.22
N ASP A 628 -2.81 -12.35 -24.71
CA ASP A 628 -3.89 -12.17 -23.75
C ASP A 628 -3.37 -12.41 -22.32
N TYR A 629 -2.50 -11.53 -21.85
CA TYR A 629 -2.01 -11.52 -20.46
C TYR A 629 -2.64 -10.33 -19.74
N PRO A 630 -3.75 -10.51 -18.99
CA PRO A 630 -4.58 -9.39 -18.55
C PRO A 630 -3.84 -8.35 -17.68
N TYR A 631 -3.07 -8.80 -16.68
CA TYR A 631 -2.24 -7.91 -15.86
C TYR A 631 -1.25 -7.09 -16.69
N ALA A 632 -0.52 -7.74 -17.60
CA ALA A 632 0.51 -7.06 -18.39
C ALA A 632 -0.09 -6.13 -19.45
N ALA A 633 -1.17 -6.55 -20.11
CA ALA A 633 -1.84 -5.76 -21.14
C ALA A 633 -2.45 -4.48 -20.56
N ASP A 634 -3.24 -4.60 -19.49
CA ASP A 634 -3.84 -3.45 -18.81
C ASP A 634 -2.77 -2.59 -18.14
N GLY A 635 -1.78 -3.24 -17.51
CA GLY A 635 -0.69 -2.57 -16.82
C GLY A 635 0.14 -1.68 -17.74
N LEU A 636 0.41 -2.12 -18.98
CA LEU A 636 1.17 -1.32 -19.95
C LEU A 636 0.43 -0.05 -20.37
N GLU A 637 -0.91 -0.09 -20.46
CA GLU A 637 -1.73 1.10 -20.73
C GLU A 637 -1.65 2.11 -19.56
N ILE A 638 -1.76 1.61 -18.33
CA ILE A 638 -1.66 2.45 -17.12
C ILE A 638 -0.24 3.03 -16.96
N TRP A 639 0.79 2.19 -17.13
CA TRP A 639 2.19 2.60 -17.10
C TRP A 639 2.46 3.73 -18.11
N HIS A 640 1.97 3.57 -19.34
CA HIS A 640 2.16 4.59 -20.38
C HIS A 640 1.47 5.90 -20.04
N ALA A 641 0.24 5.85 -19.51
CA ALA A 641 -0.47 7.04 -19.06
C ALA A 641 0.30 7.77 -17.94
N ILE A 642 0.89 7.03 -16.99
CA ILE A 642 1.74 7.58 -15.93
C ILE A 642 3.03 8.19 -16.52
N GLU A 643 3.74 7.48 -17.39
CA GLU A 643 4.98 7.96 -18.03
C GLU A 643 4.74 9.26 -18.81
N GLN A 644 3.63 9.34 -19.55
CA GLN A 644 3.23 10.54 -20.29
C GLN A 644 2.90 11.70 -19.34
N TRP A 645 2.09 11.46 -18.31
CA TRP A 645 1.77 12.46 -17.30
C TRP A 645 3.03 13.05 -16.65
N VAL A 646 3.92 12.19 -16.18
CA VAL A 646 5.19 12.61 -15.56
C VAL A 646 6.06 13.38 -16.55
N SER A 647 6.15 12.91 -17.81
CA SER A 647 6.93 13.59 -18.85
C SER A 647 6.42 15.01 -19.11
N GLU A 648 5.12 15.17 -19.34
CA GLU A 648 4.49 16.46 -19.60
C GLU A 648 4.63 17.40 -18.41
N TYR A 649 4.43 16.88 -17.19
CA TYR A 649 4.53 17.68 -15.96
C TYR A 649 5.97 18.15 -15.71
N LEU A 650 6.96 17.26 -15.80
CA LEU A 650 8.36 17.63 -15.54
C LEU A 650 8.91 18.62 -16.58
N ALA A 651 8.48 18.52 -17.84
CA ALA A 651 8.90 19.46 -18.89
C ALA A 651 8.47 20.92 -18.63
N ILE A 652 7.47 21.15 -17.78
CA ILE A 652 7.06 22.50 -17.36
C ILE A 652 8.15 23.16 -16.49
N TYR A 653 8.82 22.38 -15.64
CA TYR A 653 9.72 22.88 -14.60
C TYR A 653 11.21 22.62 -14.91
N TYR A 654 11.52 21.53 -15.62
CA TYR A 654 12.88 21.14 -16.01
C TYR A 654 13.02 21.12 -17.54
N PRO A 655 13.25 22.28 -18.18
CA PRO A 655 13.39 22.37 -19.63
C PRO A 655 14.67 21.69 -20.16
N ASP A 656 15.67 21.51 -19.30
CA ASP A 656 16.93 20.84 -19.61
C ASP A 656 17.58 20.21 -18.36
N ASP A 657 18.56 19.32 -18.58
CA ASP A 657 19.27 18.62 -17.51
C ASP A 657 20.10 19.54 -16.61
N GLY A 658 20.48 20.72 -17.09
CA GLY A 658 21.22 21.72 -16.31
C GLY A 658 20.38 22.28 -15.16
N VAL A 659 19.09 22.56 -15.42
CA VAL A 659 18.14 22.99 -14.39
C VAL A 659 17.99 21.91 -13.32
N LEU A 660 17.87 20.65 -13.71
CA LEU A 660 17.77 19.51 -12.79
C LEU A 660 19.02 19.32 -11.94
N ARG A 661 20.21 19.44 -12.54
CA ARG A 661 21.48 19.36 -11.79
C ARG A 661 21.66 20.52 -10.81
N GLY A 662 21.08 21.68 -11.10
CA GLY A 662 21.08 22.86 -10.23
C GLY A 662 20.06 22.81 -9.09
N ASP A 663 19.17 21.81 -9.07
CA ASP A 663 18.13 21.66 -8.06
C ASP A 663 18.65 21.00 -6.79
N THR A 664 19.01 21.81 -5.80
CA THR A 664 19.60 21.32 -4.55
C THR A 664 18.67 20.45 -3.71
N GLU A 665 17.35 20.69 -3.76
CA GLU A 665 16.39 19.87 -3.01
C GLU A 665 16.24 18.50 -3.65
N LEU A 666 16.09 18.45 -4.98
CA LEU A 666 15.98 17.21 -5.71
C LEU A 666 17.23 16.32 -5.55
N GLN A 667 18.41 16.92 -5.63
CA GLN A 667 19.66 16.18 -5.44
C GLN A 667 19.80 15.65 -4.00
N ALA A 668 19.40 16.43 -3.00
CA ALA A 668 19.39 15.98 -1.60
C ALA A 668 18.36 14.87 -1.35
N TRP A 669 17.17 15.00 -1.94
CA TRP A 669 16.10 13.99 -1.90
C TRP A 669 16.58 12.65 -2.44
N TRP A 670 17.08 12.62 -3.67
CA TRP A 670 17.51 11.38 -4.30
C TRP A 670 18.70 10.75 -3.59
N LYS A 671 19.65 11.58 -3.15
CA LYS A 671 20.78 11.13 -2.33
C LYS A 671 20.30 10.47 -1.04
N GLU A 672 19.35 11.07 -0.32
CA GLU A 672 18.84 10.53 0.94
C GLU A 672 18.02 9.24 0.73
N VAL A 673 17.21 9.15 -0.32
CA VAL A 673 16.54 7.91 -0.73
C VAL A 673 17.56 6.78 -0.88
N ARG A 674 18.62 7.00 -1.67
CA ARG A 674 19.63 5.97 -1.96
C ARG A 674 20.49 5.63 -0.75
N GLU A 675 21.05 6.64 -0.09
CA GLU A 675 22.11 6.45 0.92
C GLU A 675 21.58 6.18 2.33
N VAL A 676 20.32 6.54 2.61
CA VAL A 676 19.70 6.34 3.92
C VAL A 676 18.47 5.44 3.81
N GLY A 677 17.48 5.85 3.02
CA GLY A 677 16.19 5.17 2.90
C GLY A 677 16.31 3.70 2.44
N HIS A 678 17.09 3.48 1.38
CA HIS A 678 17.51 2.18 0.87
C HIS A 678 19.03 1.96 1.08
N GLY A 679 19.57 2.50 2.19
CA GLY A 679 21.00 2.63 2.42
C GLY A 679 21.81 1.33 2.37
N ASP A 680 21.18 0.18 2.58
CA ASP A 680 21.84 -1.12 2.51
C ASP A 680 22.15 -1.57 1.08
N LEU A 681 21.50 -0.96 0.08
CA LEU A 681 21.73 -1.18 -1.36
C LEU A 681 22.33 0.06 -2.04
N LYS A 682 22.80 1.06 -1.28
CA LYS A 682 23.28 2.35 -1.82
C LYS A 682 24.40 2.24 -2.87
N ASP A 683 25.19 1.16 -2.78
CA ASP A 683 26.37 0.90 -3.61
C ASP A 683 26.03 0.13 -4.89
N ALA A 684 24.77 -0.24 -5.09
CA ALA A 684 24.33 -0.96 -6.28
C ALA A 684 24.44 -0.08 -7.53
N ALA A 685 25.02 -0.62 -8.61
CA ALA A 685 25.34 0.14 -9.82
C ALA A 685 24.10 0.57 -10.63
N TRP A 686 22.95 -0.05 -10.39
CA TRP A 686 21.70 0.22 -11.11
C TRP A 686 20.97 1.48 -10.63
N TRP A 687 21.38 2.11 -9.52
CA TRP A 687 20.76 3.36 -9.07
C TRP A 687 20.93 4.46 -10.13
N PRO A 688 19.84 5.10 -10.59
CA PRO A 688 19.93 6.33 -11.38
C PRO A 688 20.86 7.35 -10.74
N LYS A 689 21.67 8.03 -11.54
CA LYS A 689 22.57 9.08 -11.04
C LYS A 689 21.81 10.36 -10.70
N MET A 690 20.60 10.51 -11.25
CA MET A 690 19.75 11.69 -11.13
C MET A 690 20.43 12.94 -11.69
N GLY A 691 21.05 12.80 -12.86
CA GLY A 691 21.74 13.87 -13.59
C GLY A 691 21.00 14.36 -14.83
N THR A 692 19.91 13.69 -15.22
CA THR A 692 19.09 14.01 -16.41
C THR A 692 17.59 14.01 -16.10
N VAL A 693 16.81 14.75 -16.89
CA VAL A 693 15.34 14.79 -16.77
C VAL A 693 14.71 13.44 -17.10
N SER A 694 15.33 12.66 -17.99
CA SER A 694 14.88 11.29 -18.28
C SER A 694 14.99 10.38 -17.06
N GLU A 695 16.11 10.42 -16.33
CA GLU A 695 16.26 9.63 -15.10
C GLU A 695 15.22 10.01 -14.04
N LEU A 696 14.91 11.30 -13.89
CA LEU A 696 13.86 11.75 -12.98
C LEU A 696 12.48 11.27 -13.43
N ARG A 697 12.17 11.37 -14.72
CA ARG A 697 10.90 10.85 -15.28
C ARG A 697 10.76 9.37 -14.95
N ASP A 698 11.77 8.57 -15.25
CA ASP A 698 11.71 7.11 -15.08
C ASP A 698 11.58 6.74 -13.60
N ALA A 699 12.29 7.45 -12.70
CA ALA A 699 12.15 7.26 -11.26
C ALA A 699 10.76 7.64 -10.75
N CYS A 700 10.22 8.80 -11.13
CA CYS A 700 8.88 9.24 -10.73
C CYS A 700 7.79 8.32 -11.28
N ALA A 701 7.89 7.89 -12.55
CA ALA A 701 6.94 6.94 -13.13
C ALA A 701 6.95 5.59 -12.40
N THR A 702 8.15 5.09 -12.04
CA THR A 702 8.31 3.87 -11.25
C THR A 702 7.69 4.02 -9.85
N ILE A 703 7.95 5.13 -9.16
CA ILE A 703 7.36 5.41 -7.83
C ILE A 703 5.83 5.44 -7.90
N ILE A 704 5.27 6.17 -8.87
CA ILE A 704 3.81 6.28 -9.05
C ILE A 704 3.21 4.92 -9.39
N TRP A 705 3.82 4.17 -10.31
CA TRP A 705 3.40 2.81 -10.66
C TRP A 705 3.37 1.89 -9.44
N THR A 706 4.46 1.84 -8.67
CA THR A 706 4.58 1.01 -7.47
C THR A 706 3.52 1.35 -6.44
N ALA A 707 3.32 2.65 -6.16
CA ALA A 707 2.38 3.10 -5.15
C ALA A 707 0.91 2.96 -5.55
N SER A 708 0.60 2.94 -6.86
CA SER A 708 -0.76 2.88 -7.38
C SER A 708 -1.08 1.51 -7.99
N ALA A 709 -0.82 1.35 -9.29
CA ALA A 709 -1.29 0.22 -10.08
C ALA A 709 -0.66 -1.12 -9.69
N LEU A 710 0.63 -1.17 -9.36
CA LEU A 710 1.27 -2.41 -8.89
C LEU A 710 0.63 -2.86 -7.58
N HIS A 711 0.55 -1.97 -6.59
CA HIS A 711 -0.09 -2.22 -5.31
C HIS A 711 -1.54 -2.67 -5.51
N ALA A 712 -2.32 -1.95 -6.33
CA ALA A 712 -3.71 -2.31 -6.60
C ALA A 712 -3.86 -3.73 -7.20
N ALA A 713 -3.00 -4.09 -8.14
CA ALA A 713 -3.00 -5.39 -8.80
C ALA A 713 -2.68 -6.56 -7.86
N VAL A 714 -1.95 -6.33 -6.77
CA VAL A 714 -1.60 -7.36 -5.78
C VAL A 714 -2.39 -7.25 -4.47
N ASN A 715 -3.14 -6.16 -4.25
CA ASN A 715 -3.90 -5.95 -3.00
C ASN A 715 -5.40 -6.25 -3.16
N PHE A 716 -6.09 -5.62 -4.10
CA PHE A 716 -7.57 -5.67 -4.16
C PHE A 716 -8.12 -6.99 -4.72
N GLY A 717 -7.24 -7.89 -5.17
CA GLY A 717 -7.56 -9.26 -5.52
C GLY A 717 -7.50 -10.25 -4.35
N GLN A 718 -7.04 -9.84 -3.17
CA GLN A 718 -6.84 -10.74 -2.03
C GLN A 718 -8.15 -11.44 -1.62
N TYR A 719 -9.18 -10.71 -1.22
CA TYR A 719 -10.46 -11.33 -0.88
C TYR A 719 -11.17 -11.95 -2.10
N PRO A 720 -11.23 -11.30 -3.27
CA PRO A 720 -11.90 -11.89 -4.42
C PRO A 720 -11.39 -13.27 -4.87
N TYR A 721 -10.07 -13.52 -4.79
CA TYR A 721 -9.46 -14.80 -5.17
C TYR A 721 -9.13 -15.70 -3.97
N ALA A 722 -8.62 -15.13 -2.88
CA ALA A 722 -8.18 -15.87 -1.69
C ALA A 722 -9.17 -15.82 -0.53
N GLY A 723 -10.33 -15.20 -0.71
CA GLY A 723 -11.43 -15.28 0.26
C GLY A 723 -11.88 -16.72 0.48
N TYR A 724 -11.68 -17.62 -0.50
CA TYR A 724 -11.91 -19.06 -0.40
C TYR A 724 -10.58 -19.84 -0.42
N LEU A 725 -10.05 -20.18 0.76
CA LEU A 725 -8.69 -20.75 0.88
C LEU A 725 -8.43 -22.08 0.18
N PRO A 726 -9.41 -22.95 -0.16
CA PRO A 726 -9.12 -24.07 -1.05
C PRO A 726 -8.53 -23.65 -2.39
N ASN A 727 -8.91 -22.48 -2.91
CA ASN A 727 -8.31 -21.90 -4.11
C ASN A 727 -6.89 -21.37 -3.86
N ARG A 728 -6.72 -20.58 -2.79
CA ARG A 728 -5.45 -19.90 -2.44
C ARG A 728 -5.03 -20.23 -1.00
N PRO A 729 -4.59 -21.46 -0.72
CA PRO A 729 -4.18 -21.83 0.62
C PRO A 729 -2.91 -21.06 1.02
N THR A 730 -2.80 -20.74 2.30
CA THR A 730 -1.67 -19.97 2.86
C THR A 730 -0.71 -20.82 3.68
N VAL A 731 -1.14 -22.03 4.05
CA VAL A 731 -0.41 -23.03 4.81
C VAL A 731 -0.71 -24.41 4.22
N SER A 732 0.29 -25.28 4.17
CA SER A 732 0.08 -26.72 4.07
C SER A 732 0.73 -27.42 5.27
N ARG A 733 0.18 -28.56 5.69
CA ARG A 733 0.43 -29.16 7.01
C ARG A 733 0.87 -30.61 6.94
N ARG A 734 0.73 -31.24 5.77
CA ARG A 734 1.04 -32.65 5.53
C ARG A 734 1.87 -32.78 4.27
N ARG A 735 2.63 -33.88 4.17
CA ARG A 735 3.27 -34.34 2.93
C ARG A 735 2.21 -34.86 1.96
N MET A 736 2.57 -34.94 0.68
CA MET A 736 1.74 -35.62 -0.31
C MET A 736 1.48 -37.08 0.15
N PRO A 737 0.23 -37.56 0.16
CA PRO A 737 -0.07 -38.95 0.46
C PRO A 737 0.63 -39.92 -0.51
N VAL A 738 1.20 -41.01 0.01
CA VAL A 738 1.93 -42.01 -0.79
C VAL A 738 1.20 -43.36 -0.73
N PRO A 739 1.08 -44.11 -1.84
CA PRO A 739 0.44 -45.43 -1.84
C PRO A 739 0.93 -46.36 -0.71
N GLY A 740 -0.02 -47.03 -0.04
CA GLY A 740 0.26 -47.92 1.09
C GLY A 740 0.35 -47.21 2.45
N THR A 741 0.08 -45.91 2.52
CA THR A 741 -0.03 -45.14 3.78
C THR A 741 -1.47 -44.85 4.15
N GLU A 742 -1.75 -44.64 5.44
CA GLU A 742 -3.08 -44.26 5.94
C GLU A 742 -3.59 -42.96 5.30
N ALA A 743 -2.70 -41.98 5.07
CA ALA A 743 -3.06 -40.73 4.40
C ALA A 743 -3.53 -40.94 2.96
N TYR A 744 -2.99 -41.94 2.25
CA TYR A 744 -3.41 -42.27 0.88
C TYR A 744 -4.74 -43.04 0.89
N ASP A 745 -4.95 -43.90 1.89
CA ASP A 745 -6.24 -44.55 2.11
C ASP A 745 -7.33 -43.54 2.49
N GLU A 746 -7.00 -42.50 3.27
CA GLU A 746 -7.87 -41.34 3.51
C GLU A 746 -8.20 -40.63 2.20
N LEU A 747 -7.20 -40.25 1.40
CA LEU A 747 -7.40 -39.61 0.09
C LEU A 747 -8.29 -40.43 -0.84
N ARG A 748 -8.17 -41.77 -0.82
CA ARG A 748 -9.00 -42.67 -1.64
C ARG A 748 -10.44 -42.76 -1.14
N ARG A 749 -10.65 -42.75 0.18
CA ARG A 749 -11.97 -42.91 0.81
C ARG A 749 -12.75 -41.60 0.87
N ASP A 750 -12.05 -40.52 1.17
CA ASP A 750 -12.59 -39.20 1.47
C ASP A 750 -11.59 -38.10 1.03
N PRO A 751 -11.50 -37.87 -0.29
CA PRO A 751 -10.48 -36.99 -0.85
C PRO A 751 -10.60 -35.53 -0.45
N GLU A 752 -11.84 -35.06 -0.24
CA GLU A 752 -12.13 -33.70 0.20
C GLU A 752 -11.58 -33.44 1.60
N ARG A 753 -11.85 -34.37 2.52
CA ARG A 753 -11.29 -34.32 3.87
C ARG A 753 -9.76 -34.37 3.86
N ALA A 754 -9.16 -35.27 3.07
CA ALA A 754 -7.70 -35.35 2.93
C ALA A 754 -7.11 -34.03 2.39
N PHE A 755 -7.80 -33.37 1.46
CA PHE A 755 -7.41 -32.06 0.93
C PHE A 755 -7.45 -30.98 2.02
N ILE A 756 -8.57 -30.85 2.73
CA ILE A 756 -8.78 -29.87 3.81
C ILE A 756 -7.74 -30.04 4.92
N HIS A 757 -7.54 -31.29 5.34
CA HIS A 757 -6.53 -31.66 6.33
C HIS A 757 -5.09 -31.33 5.89
N THR A 758 -4.85 -31.17 4.60
CA THR A 758 -3.53 -30.82 4.05
C THR A 758 -3.32 -29.32 3.98
N ILE A 759 -4.34 -28.53 3.62
CA ILE A 759 -4.25 -27.06 3.46
C ILE A 759 -4.52 -26.31 4.77
N THR A 760 -4.67 -24.98 4.73
CA THR A 760 -4.89 -24.10 5.90
C THR A 760 -6.01 -24.60 6.81
N SER A 761 -5.75 -24.66 8.12
CA SER A 761 -6.73 -25.13 9.12
C SER A 761 -7.92 -24.17 9.26
N GLN A 762 -8.99 -24.61 9.95
CA GLN A 762 -10.19 -23.78 10.16
C GLN A 762 -9.88 -22.47 10.88
N VAL A 763 -9.12 -22.53 11.97
CA VAL A 763 -8.79 -21.35 12.78
C VAL A 763 -7.98 -20.35 11.97
N GLN A 764 -6.95 -20.82 11.27
CA GLN A 764 -6.12 -19.97 10.41
C GLN A 764 -6.92 -19.39 9.25
N THR A 765 -7.85 -20.17 8.69
CA THR A 765 -8.75 -19.72 7.62
C THR A 765 -9.61 -18.56 8.10
N ILE A 766 -10.32 -18.70 9.22
CA ILE A 766 -11.22 -17.66 9.71
C ILE A 766 -10.45 -16.36 9.99
N ILE A 767 -9.28 -16.45 10.62
CA ILE A 767 -8.44 -15.27 10.90
C ILE A 767 -7.93 -14.65 9.59
N GLY A 768 -7.42 -15.46 8.67
CA GLY A 768 -6.85 -15.02 7.40
C GLY A 768 -7.89 -14.35 6.50
N ILE A 769 -9.06 -14.96 6.31
CA ILE A 769 -10.13 -14.40 5.47
C ILE A 769 -10.70 -13.10 6.06
N SER A 770 -10.81 -13.01 7.39
CA SER A 770 -11.22 -11.77 8.08
C SER A 770 -10.23 -10.64 7.80
N LEU A 771 -8.93 -10.93 7.82
CA LEU A 771 -7.90 -9.94 7.52
C LEU A 771 -8.00 -9.48 6.06
N ILE A 772 -8.00 -10.40 5.10
CA ILE A 772 -7.98 -10.00 3.68
C ILE A 772 -9.30 -9.39 3.22
N GLU A 773 -10.42 -9.67 3.88
CA GLU A 773 -11.66 -8.89 3.72
C GLU A 773 -11.38 -7.43 4.07
N VAL A 774 -10.66 -7.22 5.19
CA VAL A 774 -10.27 -5.89 5.63
C VAL A 774 -9.36 -5.19 4.62
N LEU A 775 -8.36 -5.92 4.14
CA LEU A 775 -7.34 -5.37 3.23
C LEU A 775 -7.87 -5.12 1.81
N SER A 776 -8.98 -5.76 1.40
CA SER A 776 -9.51 -5.66 0.04
C SER A 776 -10.60 -4.60 -0.14
N LYS A 777 -10.89 -3.79 0.88
CA LYS A 777 -11.99 -2.82 0.87
C LYS A 777 -11.47 -1.42 0.58
N HIS A 778 -12.04 -0.77 -0.42
CA HIS A 778 -11.83 0.67 -0.63
C HIS A 778 -12.60 1.47 0.44
N SER A 779 -11.93 2.46 1.03
CA SER A 779 -12.59 3.42 1.93
C SER A 779 -13.51 4.36 1.14
N SER A 780 -14.51 4.93 1.81
CA SER A 780 -15.45 5.87 1.20
C SER A 780 -14.80 7.19 0.77
N ASP A 781 -13.66 7.54 1.37
CA ASP A 781 -12.87 8.73 1.13
C ASP A 781 -11.60 8.48 0.30
N GLU A 782 -11.52 7.35 -0.39
CA GLU A 782 -10.39 6.96 -1.22
C GLU A 782 -10.19 7.93 -2.40
N VAL A 783 -8.93 8.15 -2.80
CA VAL A 783 -8.59 9.00 -3.94
C VAL A 783 -7.88 8.16 -5.00
N TYR A 784 -8.57 7.93 -6.11
CA TYR A 784 -8.09 7.07 -7.20
C TYR A 784 -7.06 7.78 -8.09
N LEU A 785 -6.31 6.99 -8.85
CA LEU A 785 -5.36 7.47 -9.84
C LEU A 785 -6.04 8.42 -10.82
N GLY A 786 -5.42 9.58 -11.07
CA GLY A 786 -6.02 10.65 -11.88
C GLY A 786 -7.01 11.55 -11.11
N GLN A 787 -7.15 11.37 -9.80
CA GLN A 787 -7.90 12.25 -8.91
C GLN A 787 -6.96 12.94 -7.90
N ARG A 788 -7.42 14.06 -7.32
CA ARG A 788 -6.76 14.74 -6.20
C ARG A 788 -7.79 15.17 -5.17
N ASP A 789 -7.37 15.17 -3.91
CA ASP A 789 -8.15 15.60 -2.75
C ASP A 789 -8.50 17.11 -2.78
N THR A 790 -7.62 17.92 -3.37
CA THR A 790 -7.74 19.38 -3.44
C THR A 790 -7.55 19.86 -4.87
N PRO A 791 -8.59 20.43 -5.52
CA PRO A 791 -8.50 20.95 -6.88
C PRO A 791 -7.45 22.05 -7.04
N GLU A 792 -7.25 22.88 -6.02
CA GLU A 792 -6.33 24.03 -6.01
C GLU A 792 -4.87 23.66 -5.66
N TRP A 793 -4.46 22.39 -5.78
CA TRP A 793 -3.12 21.90 -5.41
C TRP A 793 -1.95 22.65 -6.08
N THR A 794 -2.19 23.27 -7.25
CA THR A 794 -1.27 24.19 -7.92
C THR A 794 -2.02 25.35 -8.56
N SER A 795 -1.37 26.52 -8.66
CA SER A 795 -1.83 27.66 -9.47
C SER A 795 -1.39 27.59 -10.93
N ASP A 796 -0.49 26.66 -11.29
CA ASP A 796 0.05 26.54 -12.65
C ASP A 796 -0.97 25.89 -13.59
N ALA A 797 -1.56 26.71 -14.48
CA ALA A 797 -2.54 26.27 -15.46
C ALA A 797 -2.00 25.19 -16.42
N LYS A 798 -0.70 25.17 -16.74
CA LYS A 798 -0.12 24.13 -17.60
C LYS A 798 -0.12 22.78 -16.91
N ALA A 799 0.20 22.76 -15.62
CA ALA A 799 0.19 21.55 -14.81
C ALA A 799 -1.22 21.01 -14.60
N LEU A 800 -2.20 21.89 -14.35
CA LEU A 800 -3.62 21.51 -14.25
C LEU A 800 -4.13 20.90 -15.57
N GLU A 801 -3.76 21.49 -16.71
CA GLU A 801 -4.18 21.03 -18.03
C GLU A 801 -3.50 19.69 -18.43
N ALA A 802 -2.24 19.49 -18.05
CA ALA A 802 -1.58 18.18 -18.19
C ALA A 802 -2.23 17.11 -17.28
N PHE A 803 -2.62 17.47 -16.06
CA PHE A 803 -3.32 16.54 -15.15
C PHE A 803 -4.71 16.17 -15.68
N ARG A 804 -5.42 17.12 -16.31
CA ARG A 804 -6.70 16.86 -16.99
C ARG A 804 -6.53 15.83 -18.10
N ARG A 805 -5.50 15.95 -18.95
CA ARG A 805 -5.22 14.95 -20.01
C ARG A 805 -4.92 13.57 -19.44
N PHE A 806 -4.15 13.50 -18.34
CA PHE A 806 -3.91 12.24 -17.64
C PHE A 806 -5.21 11.60 -17.15
N ARG A 807 -6.08 12.38 -16.51
CA ARG A 807 -7.40 11.93 -16.06
C ARG A 807 -8.26 11.42 -17.22
N ASP A 808 -8.35 12.19 -18.31
CA ASP A 808 -9.14 11.80 -19.49
C ASP A 808 -8.61 10.50 -20.10
N ARG A 809 -7.28 10.32 -20.15
CA ARG A 809 -6.65 9.09 -20.63
C ARG A 809 -6.98 7.88 -19.76
N LEU A 810 -7.01 8.02 -18.44
CA LEU A 810 -7.40 6.93 -17.54
C LEU A 810 -8.88 6.54 -17.73
N VAL A 811 -9.77 7.50 -17.95
CA VAL A 811 -11.18 7.23 -18.28
C VAL A 811 -11.31 6.51 -19.62
N GLU A 812 -10.48 6.81 -20.62
CA GLU A 812 -10.43 6.01 -21.85
C GLU A 812 -9.98 4.57 -21.59
N ILE A 813 -9.01 4.37 -20.70
CA ILE A 813 -8.50 3.03 -20.34
C ILE A 813 -9.58 2.22 -19.62
N GLU A 814 -10.39 2.82 -18.75
CA GLU A 814 -11.56 2.16 -18.15
C GLU A 814 -12.47 1.54 -19.21
N GLY A 815 -12.79 2.29 -20.27
CA GLY A 815 -13.59 1.80 -21.39
C GLY A 815 -12.91 0.66 -22.16
N ARG A 816 -11.58 0.71 -22.33
CA ARG A 816 -10.80 -0.36 -22.97
C ARG A 816 -10.81 -1.65 -22.15
N VAL A 817 -10.61 -1.58 -20.83
CA VAL A 817 -10.63 -2.75 -19.94
C VAL A 817 -12.00 -3.43 -20.02
N VAL A 818 -13.09 -2.66 -19.95
CA VAL A 818 -14.46 -3.21 -20.09
C VAL A 818 -14.66 -3.83 -21.48
N GLY A 819 -14.22 -3.15 -22.55
CA GLY A 819 -14.31 -3.67 -23.91
C GLY A 819 -13.56 -4.99 -24.10
N MET A 820 -12.33 -5.07 -23.58
CA MET A 820 -11.51 -6.29 -23.62
C MET A 820 -12.13 -7.43 -22.82
N ASN A 821 -12.70 -7.15 -21.64
CA ASN A 821 -13.41 -8.16 -20.84
C ASN A 821 -14.66 -8.71 -21.53
N GLY A 822 -15.23 -7.98 -22.50
CA GLY A 822 -16.35 -8.44 -23.33
C GLY A 822 -15.94 -9.14 -24.63
N ASP A 823 -14.65 -9.20 -24.95
CA ASP A 823 -14.14 -9.84 -26.17
C ASP A 823 -13.95 -11.34 -25.95
N ALA A 824 -14.74 -12.16 -26.66
CA ALA A 824 -14.71 -13.61 -26.54
C ALA A 824 -13.39 -14.26 -27.03
N GLU A 825 -12.58 -13.54 -27.82
CA GLU A 825 -11.26 -14.01 -28.24
C GLU A 825 -10.21 -13.87 -27.11
N LEU A 826 -10.46 -13.04 -26.08
CA LEU A 826 -9.58 -12.82 -24.93
C LEU A 826 -9.99 -13.70 -23.73
N LYS A 827 -9.70 -14.99 -23.85
CA LYS A 827 -10.15 -16.06 -22.93
C LYS A 827 -9.62 -15.95 -21.50
N ASN A 828 -8.44 -15.38 -21.28
CA ASN A 828 -7.82 -15.30 -19.94
C ASN A 828 -8.45 -14.23 -19.06
N ARG A 829 -9.27 -13.33 -19.63
CA ARG A 829 -9.84 -12.18 -18.92
C ARG A 829 -10.95 -12.55 -17.96
N VAL A 830 -11.73 -13.58 -18.27
CA VAL A 830 -12.91 -13.98 -17.47
C VAL A 830 -12.73 -15.36 -16.84
N GLY A 831 -12.30 -16.34 -17.65
CA GLY A 831 -12.06 -17.70 -17.19
C GLY A 831 -13.32 -18.51 -16.82
N PRO A 832 -13.14 -19.78 -16.44
CA PRO A 832 -14.23 -20.66 -16.00
C PRO A 832 -14.99 -20.19 -14.76
N ALA A 833 -14.39 -19.34 -13.92
CA ALA A 833 -15.03 -18.80 -12.73
C ALA A 833 -16.03 -17.66 -13.02
N ASP A 834 -16.16 -17.25 -14.29
CA ASP A 834 -16.94 -16.07 -14.71
C ASP A 834 -16.56 -14.81 -13.91
N PHE A 835 -15.25 -14.59 -13.78
CA PHE A 835 -14.68 -13.49 -12.99
C PHE A 835 -13.79 -12.59 -13.86
N PRO A 836 -14.36 -11.50 -14.42
CA PRO A 836 -13.63 -10.55 -15.25
C PRO A 836 -12.48 -9.85 -14.53
N TYR A 837 -11.32 -9.76 -15.18
CA TYR A 837 -10.15 -9.06 -14.66
C TYR A 837 -10.36 -7.54 -14.67
N MET A 838 -10.56 -6.97 -13.48
CA MET A 838 -10.84 -5.55 -13.28
C MET A 838 -9.86 -4.87 -12.30
N LEU A 839 -8.84 -5.58 -11.80
CA LEU A 839 -7.91 -5.05 -10.79
C LEU A 839 -7.10 -3.84 -11.28
N LEU A 840 -6.95 -3.68 -12.60
CA LEU A 840 -6.30 -2.52 -13.23
C LEU A 840 -7.29 -1.57 -13.92
N TYR A 841 -8.58 -1.65 -13.56
CA TYR A 841 -9.56 -0.61 -13.91
C TYR A 841 -9.32 0.63 -13.02
N PRO A 842 -8.97 1.81 -13.57
CA PRO A 842 -8.59 2.99 -12.77
C PRO A 842 -9.63 3.46 -11.76
N ASN A 843 -10.91 3.48 -12.16
CA ASN A 843 -12.01 4.09 -11.41
C ASN A 843 -11.86 5.61 -11.18
N THR A 844 -11.09 6.26 -12.05
CA THR A 844 -10.94 7.71 -12.16
C THR A 844 -12.26 8.43 -12.43
N SER A 845 -13.20 7.79 -13.15
CA SER A 845 -14.52 8.37 -13.46
C SER A 845 -15.47 8.45 -12.27
N ASP A 846 -15.26 7.67 -11.20
CA ASP A 846 -16.09 7.71 -10.00
C ASP A 846 -15.74 8.91 -9.11
N ILE A 847 -16.53 9.96 -9.24
CA ILE A 847 -16.47 11.18 -8.42
C ILE A 847 -17.50 11.17 -7.28
N THR A 848 -18.24 10.07 -7.12
CA THR A 848 -19.38 9.96 -6.19
C THR A 848 -19.10 9.13 -4.95
N GLY A 849 -17.96 8.43 -4.92
CA GLY A 849 -17.61 7.50 -3.84
C GLY A 849 -18.42 6.19 -3.90
N ALA A 850 -18.97 5.85 -5.07
CA ALA A 850 -19.78 4.65 -5.25
C ALA A 850 -18.95 3.35 -5.21
N ALA A 851 -17.63 3.44 -5.36
CA ALA A 851 -16.70 2.30 -5.35
C ALA A 851 -16.18 1.91 -3.95
N ALA A 852 -16.76 2.43 -2.86
CA ALA A 852 -16.45 1.96 -1.51
C ALA A 852 -16.83 0.47 -1.37
N GLY A 853 -16.03 -0.31 -0.61
CA GLY A 853 -16.28 -1.74 -0.40
C GLY A 853 -15.29 -2.66 -1.11
N ILE A 854 -15.61 -3.96 -1.14
CA ILE A 854 -14.84 -4.98 -1.86
C ILE A 854 -15.37 -5.08 -3.29
N THR A 855 -14.67 -4.45 -4.23
CA THR A 855 -15.15 -4.27 -5.61
C THR A 855 -14.34 -5.04 -6.65
N ALA A 856 -13.14 -5.54 -6.29
CA ALA A 856 -12.16 -6.11 -7.22
C ALA A 856 -11.79 -5.17 -8.39
N LYS A 857 -11.85 -3.85 -8.17
CA LYS A 857 -11.52 -2.81 -9.16
C LYS A 857 -11.16 -1.49 -8.49
N GLY A 858 -10.47 -0.62 -9.23
CA GLY A 858 -10.08 0.71 -8.77
C GLY A 858 -8.61 0.74 -8.40
N ILE A 859 -7.91 1.75 -8.90
CA ILE A 859 -6.49 1.97 -8.63
C ILE A 859 -6.36 3.21 -7.73
N PRO A 860 -6.14 3.06 -6.41
CA PRO A 860 -5.82 4.20 -5.55
C PRO A 860 -4.55 4.93 -6.01
N ASN A 861 -4.40 6.19 -5.62
CA ASN A 861 -3.14 6.90 -5.85
C ASN A 861 -1.96 6.27 -5.10
N SER A 862 -2.20 5.66 -3.93
CA SER A 862 -1.18 5.27 -2.97
C SER A 862 -1.45 3.90 -2.36
N ILE A 863 -0.50 3.47 -1.52
CA ILE A 863 -0.61 2.27 -0.68
C ILE A 863 -1.48 2.64 0.52
N SER A 864 -2.80 2.62 0.32
CA SER A 864 -3.81 3.16 1.23
C SER A 864 -4.72 2.11 1.86
N ILE A 865 -4.59 0.85 1.42
CA ILE A 865 -4.80 -0.35 2.24
C ILE A 865 -4.09 -1.53 1.59
#